data_AF-A0A8H6PJE3-F1
#
_entry.id   AF-A0A8H6PJE3-F1
#
_cell.length_a   1.000
_cell.length_b   1.000
_cell.length_c   1.000
_cell.angle_alpha   90.00
_cell.angle_beta   90.00
_cell.angle_gamma   90.00
#
_symmetry.space_group_name_H-M   'P 1'
#
loop_
_entity.id
_entity.type
_entity.pdbx_description
1 polymer ?
#
loop_
_entity_poly.entity_id
_entity_poly.type
_entity_poly.pdbx_seq_one_letter_code
_entity_poly.pdbx_strand_id
1 'polypeptide(L)'
;MATNGHFAAIGVDNDKTAYEHGVQVIDENKEFNPNISKYLSLENVTPAGFNYHLISVFGSQSTGKSTLLNHLFGTHFSVMSDAERRQTTKGIWMSKNKNEGEATPDRTLRMADNILVMDVEGTDGRERGEDQDFERKSALFALATSEVLIVNIWEHQVGLYQGANMGLLKTVFEVNLQLFLKDKNTTHRSLLFFVIRDFVGTTPLKNLQKTLMEDMSRLWETISKPPGLENSSVHDYFDFQFYGLPHKNYQPEQFVAETKKLSLRFREGQRDPSIDARRGEFSEGGVFLPEYHRRIPADGFSRYAEGIWDQIVNNKDLDLPTQQELLAQFRCDEILREVMIAFDEAILPFEEKQSQAARLGEPEVLGGLGAAMRSSRAKAIKNFETEASRYHKGVYQRKRAELESKVDTRLKALLQGQLDAAHKSGIHEFSEAVSSAVKSGQKQGTGYDFAEIVNEEVKKAMTKFEDVARSTVVEGTPWSDYKQQLALYEKELAEVSGRLRREEMRRLANRVERWVQSRLGESVGLEFNALGSGRAGGGAPETGEKPLEKAFWDRVWNVFVETVLDAERRFTDRASSFDASLEEVDVGLWRLRRKSWGVLRAKIDEEMTEGNILLKLRENFEDKFRYDDAGVPRIWRPTDDIEGIYTRARESTLTLIPLLSRFRLAETSAPPPLDRWIGHTPSSATPADEEDLPPIGGVDEEEGKSLEEEMTILSEAKRQELTVRFKKAADGVYVEAKRSAIGGMTQVPLYFYGLLLALGWNEIIAVLRNPAYFFLLFVCAVGAYVTYQLNLWGPIIKMTEAASSQALVEGKKRLREFLESSDTGRQAIAMSAGSGRSGEQHELSDLRISELPEKYDDLPDKRRFWPAAAGSAEEGLGMLRLLTPEVVADAARTQVQTGERVCLNWDLEKLDPPGFGRKPFEHKVQWVAPGVAFDDEYHFNPQQSSQWDGFRHHTAPAPTAEDADRKLFYGGTTAEEILDPNCNRIGIGYWAKKGIAGRGVLIDYLSWADKKGISVDALSQHVISLDDVLAIARECKIEFKKGDIFFLRVGLTRTWDAMDAQQKKEYSQQAMPKHAGIEQSERVLRFMWDNHFAAVASDAVSFEVYPALNPEYDLHHHLLAGWGIPIGEMFDLEDLAETCKRLGRWTFFVSSSPLNCARGVSSPPNCMAIF
;
A
#
# COMPACT_ATOMS: atom_id res chain seq x y z
N MET A 1 -68.46 -1.55 -4.24
CA MET A 1 -69.59 -2.49 -4.31
C MET A 1 -69.12 -3.68 -5.11
N ALA A 2 -69.04 -4.86 -4.48
CA ALA A 2 -68.56 -6.07 -5.13
C ALA A 2 -69.43 -6.41 -6.35
N THR A 3 -68.80 -6.74 -7.48
CA THR A 3 -69.48 -7.17 -8.71
C THR A 3 -70.25 -8.48 -8.53
N ASN A 4 -70.02 -9.22 -7.42
CA ASN A 4 -70.73 -10.43 -7.02
C ASN A 4 -71.41 -10.25 -5.65
N GLY A 5 -72.50 -9.49 -5.58
CA GLY A 5 -73.20 -9.15 -4.32
C GLY A 5 -73.81 -10.32 -3.53
N HIS A 6 -73.66 -11.57 -3.99
CA HIS A 6 -74.25 -12.78 -3.40
C HIS A 6 -73.23 -13.83 -2.89
N PHE A 7 -71.93 -13.55 -3.01
CA PHE A 7 -70.84 -14.44 -2.60
C PHE A 7 -70.07 -13.87 -1.40
N ALA A 8 -69.47 -14.73 -0.58
CA ALA A 8 -68.68 -14.31 0.57
C ALA A 8 -67.32 -13.73 0.13
N ALA A 9 -67.13 -12.43 0.35
CA ALA A 9 -65.88 -11.70 0.10
C ALA A 9 -64.90 -11.76 1.30
N ILE A 10 -63.65 -11.39 1.05
CA ILE A 10 -62.56 -11.34 2.04
C ILE A 10 -62.83 -10.29 3.12
N GLY A 11 -62.54 -10.61 4.39
CA GLY A 11 -62.56 -9.66 5.51
C GLY A 11 -63.94 -9.35 6.14
N VAL A 12 -65.04 -9.89 5.60
CA VAL A 12 -66.38 -9.72 6.21
C VAL A 12 -66.72 -10.94 7.07
N ASP A 13 -67.10 -10.72 8.33
CA ASP A 13 -67.55 -11.78 9.23
C ASP A 13 -68.94 -12.25 8.79
N ASN A 14 -68.93 -13.20 7.86
CA ASN A 14 -70.09 -13.58 7.07
C ASN A 14 -70.93 -14.67 7.76
N ASP A 15 -72.24 -14.43 7.85
CA ASP A 15 -73.27 -15.39 8.24
C ASP A 15 -73.38 -16.54 7.22
N LYS A 16 -74.00 -17.66 7.62
CA LYS A 16 -74.16 -18.87 6.79
C LYS A 16 -74.77 -18.60 5.40
N THR A 17 -75.64 -17.59 5.28
CA THR A 17 -76.30 -17.18 4.03
C THR A 17 -75.36 -16.55 3.00
N ALA A 18 -74.26 -15.92 3.43
CA ALA A 18 -73.32 -15.27 2.52
C ALA A 18 -72.41 -16.28 1.78
N TYR A 19 -72.27 -17.50 2.31
CA TYR A 19 -71.48 -18.58 1.71
C TYR A 19 -72.30 -19.47 0.76
N GLU A 20 -73.62 -19.29 0.69
CA GLU A 20 -74.53 -20.17 -0.06
C GLU A 20 -74.16 -20.29 -1.53
N HIS A 21 -73.68 -19.23 -2.18
CA HIS A 21 -73.40 -19.25 -3.63
C HIS A 21 -71.92 -19.56 -3.93
N GLY A 22 -71.03 -19.39 -2.96
CA GLY A 22 -69.60 -19.64 -3.05
C GLY A 22 -68.77 -18.64 -2.25
N VAL A 23 -67.45 -18.74 -2.39
CA VAL A 23 -66.46 -17.93 -1.67
C VAL A 23 -65.42 -17.36 -2.61
N GLN A 24 -64.95 -16.14 -2.37
CA GLN A 24 -63.77 -15.61 -3.06
C GLN A 24 -62.51 -16.23 -2.45
N VAL A 25 -61.68 -16.88 -3.26
CA VAL A 25 -60.42 -17.51 -2.81
C VAL A 25 -59.30 -16.48 -2.74
N ILE A 26 -59.16 -15.68 -3.79
CA ILE A 26 -58.19 -14.58 -3.89
C ILE A 26 -58.91 -13.36 -4.45
N ASP A 27 -58.70 -12.20 -3.86
CA ASP A 27 -59.30 -10.95 -4.32
C ASP A 27 -58.47 -10.24 -5.42
N GLU A 28 -58.94 -9.07 -5.85
CA GLU A 28 -58.24 -8.25 -6.85
C GLU A 28 -56.89 -7.70 -6.35
N ASN A 29 -56.69 -7.63 -5.02
CA ASN A 29 -55.50 -7.08 -4.37
C ASN A 29 -54.46 -8.14 -4.02
N LYS A 30 -54.62 -9.38 -4.51
CA LYS A 30 -53.74 -10.53 -4.24
C LYS A 30 -53.82 -11.02 -2.80
N GLU A 31 -54.86 -10.69 -2.04
CA GLU A 31 -55.08 -11.22 -0.71
C GLU A 31 -55.77 -12.58 -0.77
N PHE A 32 -55.23 -13.57 -0.06
CA PHE A 32 -55.82 -14.90 0.07
C PHE A 32 -56.91 -14.90 1.15
N ASN A 33 -58.03 -15.59 0.92
CA ASN A 33 -59.13 -15.61 1.88
C ASN A 33 -58.89 -16.64 3.00
N PRO A 34 -58.70 -16.20 4.27
CA PRO A 34 -58.46 -17.12 5.38
C PRO A 34 -59.70 -17.96 5.75
N ASN A 35 -60.89 -17.55 5.30
CA ASN A 35 -62.17 -18.19 5.66
C ASN A 35 -62.60 -19.32 4.72
N ILE A 36 -61.73 -19.80 3.83
CA ILE A 36 -62.04 -20.94 2.94
C ILE A 36 -62.33 -22.21 3.75
N SER A 37 -61.59 -22.45 4.83
CA SER A 37 -61.84 -23.56 5.76
C SER A 37 -63.26 -23.54 6.36
N LYS A 38 -63.78 -22.34 6.68
CA LYS A 38 -65.14 -22.10 7.16
C LYS A 38 -66.17 -22.44 6.07
N TYR A 39 -65.94 -22.00 4.83
CA TYR A 39 -66.80 -22.33 3.68
C TYR A 39 -66.88 -23.85 3.44
N LEU A 40 -65.74 -24.55 3.41
CA LEU A 40 -65.69 -26.00 3.20
C LEU A 40 -66.40 -26.78 4.32
N SER A 41 -66.35 -26.27 5.54
CA SER A 41 -67.08 -26.85 6.68
C SER A 41 -68.59 -26.64 6.57
N LEU A 42 -69.03 -25.46 6.11
CA LEU A 42 -70.44 -25.12 5.93
C LEU A 42 -71.10 -25.88 4.77
N GLU A 43 -70.37 -26.10 3.68
CA GLU A 43 -70.79 -26.88 2.49
C GLU A 43 -70.59 -28.40 2.66
N ASN A 44 -70.24 -28.84 3.89
CA ASN A 44 -70.06 -30.25 4.28
C ASN A 44 -69.04 -31.02 3.42
N VAL A 45 -67.95 -30.35 3.01
CA VAL A 45 -66.85 -30.96 2.25
C VAL A 45 -65.73 -31.45 3.17
N THR A 46 -65.49 -30.76 4.30
CA THR A 46 -64.45 -31.11 5.28
C THR A 46 -64.51 -32.56 5.78
N PRO A 47 -65.69 -33.15 6.09
CA PRO A 47 -65.77 -34.56 6.53
C PRO A 47 -65.47 -35.58 5.43
N ALA A 48 -65.45 -35.17 4.16
CA ALA A 48 -65.18 -36.06 3.03
C ALA A 48 -63.69 -36.46 2.91
N GLY A 49 -62.79 -35.85 3.69
CA GLY A 49 -61.38 -36.19 3.72
C GLY A 49 -60.72 -35.98 2.34
N PHE A 50 -60.27 -37.07 1.70
CA PHE A 50 -59.68 -37.05 0.35
C PHE A 50 -60.72 -37.20 -0.77
N ASN A 51 -62.01 -37.33 -0.45
CA ASN A 51 -63.06 -37.53 -1.45
C ASN A 51 -63.68 -36.19 -1.88
N TYR A 52 -62.86 -35.36 -2.52
CA TYR A 52 -63.26 -34.13 -3.19
C TYR A 52 -62.40 -33.94 -4.45
N HIS A 53 -62.89 -33.13 -5.38
CA HIS A 53 -62.16 -32.82 -6.61
C HIS A 53 -62.10 -31.32 -6.84
N LEU A 54 -60.98 -30.82 -7.36
CA LEU A 54 -60.79 -29.40 -7.66
C LEU A 54 -60.62 -29.15 -9.15
N ILE A 55 -61.52 -28.35 -9.70
CA ILE A 55 -61.52 -27.91 -11.10
C ILE A 55 -61.29 -26.41 -11.15
N SER A 56 -60.47 -25.93 -12.08
CA SER A 56 -60.39 -24.51 -12.43
C SER A 56 -60.76 -24.28 -13.89
N VAL A 57 -61.30 -23.11 -14.22
CA VAL A 57 -61.44 -22.65 -15.61
C VAL A 57 -60.49 -21.49 -15.89
N PHE A 58 -59.84 -21.54 -17.05
CA PHE A 58 -58.89 -20.55 -17.54
C PHE A 58 -59.19 -20.19 -19.00
N GLY A 59 -58.95 -18.93 -19.39
CA GLY A 59 -59.16 -18.44 -20.74
C GLY A 59 -59.42 -16.94 -20.80
N SER A 60 -59.38 -16.36 -22.01
CA SER A 60 -59.47 -14.90 -22.20
C SER A 60 -60.76 -14.32 -21.61
N GLN A 61 -60.73 -13.03 -21.29
CA GLN A 61 -61.90 -12.30 -20.83
C GLN A 61 -63.05 -12.39 -21.84
N SER A 62 -64.28 -12.45 -21.34
CA SER A 62 -65.50 -12.53 -22.18
C SER A 62 -65.68 -13.81 -23.02
N THR A 63 -64.88 -14.85 -22.82
CA THR A 63 -65.03 -16.14 -23.54
C THR A 63 -66.17 -17.03 -23.03
N GLY A 64 -66.94 -16.55 -22.03
CA GLY A 64 -68.09 -17.28 -21.47
C GLY A 64 -67.72 -18.37 -20.45
N LYS A 65 -66.65 -18.16 -19.66
CA LYS A 65 -66.18 -19.08 -18.60
C LYS A 65 -67.22 -19.31 -17.50
N SER A 66 -67.61 -18.25 -16.80
CA SER A 66 -68.62 -18.30 -15.73
C SER A 66 -69.95 -18.84 -16.25
N THR A 67 -70.34 -18.48 -17.48
CA THR A 67 -71.51 -19.05 -18.18
C THR A 67 -71.40 -20.57 -18.34
N LEU A 68 -70.24 -21.09 -18.75
CA LEU A 68 -70.02 -22.53 -18.89
C LEU A 68 -70.12 -23.23 -17.52
N LEU A 69 -69.46 -22.69 -16.50
CA LEU A 69 -69.47 -23.27 -15.16
C LEU A 69 -70.88 -23.32 -14.55
N ASN A 70 -71.69 -22.28 -14.76
CA ASN A 70 -73.06 -22.24 -14.27
C ASN A 70 -73.93 -23.32 -14.92
N HIS A 71 -73.81 -23.52 -16.24
CA HIS A 71 -74.57 -24.55 -16.96
C HIS A 71 -74.08 -25.98 -16.69
N LEU A 72 -72.77 -26.15 -16.47
CA LEU A 72 -72.15 -27.47 -16.28
C LEU A 72 -72.30 -28.00 -14.85
N PHE A 73 -72.07 -27.14 -13.84
CA PHE A 73 -72.03 -27.50 -12.42
C PHE A 73 -73.16 -26.87 -11.58
N GLY A 74 -74.14 -26.20 -12.20
CA GLY A 74 -75.25 -25.55 -11.48
C GLY A 74 -74.79 -24.42 -10.55
N THR A 75 -73.60 -23.87 -10.80
CA THR A 75 -73.04 -22.76 -10.03
C THR A 75 -73.72 -21.44 -10.41
N HIS A 76 -73.51 -20.39 -9.59
CA HIS A 76 -74.17 -19.10 -9.74
C HIS A 76 -73.17 -17.95 -9.91
N PHE A 77 -72.04 -18.18 -10.57
CA PHE A 77 -71.04 -17.13 -10.83
C PHE A 77 -71.66 -16.00 -11.66
N SER A 78 -71.29 -14.74 -11.38
CA SER A 78 -71.84 -13.62 -12.14
C SER A 78 -71.35 -13.65 -13.59
N VAL A 79 -72.28 -13.44 -14.52
CA VAL A 79 -72.03 -13.40 -15.96
C VAL A 79 -72.18 -11.98 -16.50
N MET A 80 -71.48 -11.71 -17.61
CA MET A 80 -71.56 -10.42 -18.31
C MET A 80 -72.99 -10.13 -18.78
N SER A 81 -73.44 -8.89 -18.56
CA SER A 81 -74.67 -8.38 -19.17
C SER A 81 -74.41 -8.09 -20.65
N ASP A 82 -75.32 -8.49 -21.53
CA ASP A 82 -75.18 -8.31 -22.99
C ASP A 82 -75.11 -6.82 -23.43
N ALA A 83 -75.42 -5.88 -22.53
CA ALA A 83 -75.46 -4.44 -22.82
C ALA A 83 -74.08 -3.76 -22.79
N GLU A 84 -73.11 -4.24 -22.00
CA GLU A 84 -71.77 -3.65 -21.89
C GLU A 84 -70.70 -4.74 -21.76
N ARG A 85 -69.71 -4.74 -22.66
CA ARG A 85 -68.54 -5.62 -22.56
C ARG A 85 -67.56 -5.07 -21.51
N ARG A 86 -67.69 -5.55 -20.27
CA ARG A 86 -66.82 -5.22 -19.12
C ARG A 86 -66.42 -6.48 -18.35
N GLN A 87 -65.34 -6.39 -17.59
CA GLN A 87 -64.87 -7.43 -16.68
C GLN A 87 -65.92 -7.77 -15.63
N THR A 88 -66.25 -9.06 -15.51
CA THR A 88 -67.23 -9.57 -14.56
C THR A 88 -66.61 -10.34 -13.40
N THR A 89 -65.69 -11.25 -13.68
CA THR A 89 -64.96 -12.00 -12.65
C THR A 89 -63.73 -11.22 -12.24
N LYS A 90 -63.63 -10.87 -10.95
CA LYS A 90 -62.47 -10.20 -10.35
C LYS A 90 -61.86 -11.08 -9.27
N GLY A 91 -60.61 -11.46 -9.43
CA GLY A 91 -59.95 -12.45 -8.58
C GLY A 91 -60.38 -13.88 -8.91
N ILE A 92 -60.15 -14.78 -7.95
CA ILE A 92 -60.47 -16.21 -8.09
C ILE A 92 -61.63 -16.54 -7.15
N TRP A 93 -62.68 -17.14 -7.69
CA TRP A 93 -63.88 -17.52 -6.94
C TRP A 93 -64.03 -19.02 -6.92
N MET A 94 -64.54 -19.58 -5.82
CA MET A 94 -64.78 -21.01 -5.67
C MET A 94 -66.24 -21.27 -5.28
N SER A 95 -66.84 -22.28 -5.89
CA SER A 95 -68.20 -22.75 -5.56
C SER A 95 -68.26 -24.27 -5.64
N LYS A 96 -69.12 -24.90 -4.82
CA LYS A 96 -69.37 -26.33 -4.87
C LYS A 96 -70.36 -26.63 -6.00
N ASN A 97 -70.18 -27.76 -6.69
CA ASN A 97 -71.15 -28.25 -7.66
C ASN A 97 -72.54 -28.40 -6.99
N LYS A 98 -73.54 -27.72 -7.55
CA LYS A 98 -74.94 -27.78 -7.11
C LYS A 98 -75.83 -28.57 -8.07
N ASN A 99 -75.27 -29.05 -9.18
CA ASN A 99 -75.96 -29.92 -10.11
C ASN A 99 -76.03 -31.33 -9.52
N GLU A 100 -76.97 -31.53 -8.59
CA GLU A 100 -77.37 -32.85 -8.14
C GLU A 100 -78.21 -33.49 -9.25
N GLY A 101 -77.57 -34.27 -10.13
CA GLY A 101 -78.26 -34.88 -11.27
C GLY A 101 -79.56 -35.58 -10.88
N GLU A 102 -80.58 -35.50 -11.75
CA GLU A 102 -81.83 -36.26 -11.62
C GLU A 102 -81.51 -37.72 -11.28
N ALA A 103 -82.25 -38.29 -10.33
CA ALA A 103 -82.03 -39.61 -9.76
C ALA A 103 -82.10 -40.73 -10.83
N THR A 104 -81.02 -40.94 -11.55
CA THR A 104 -80.78 -42.15 -12.33
C THR A 104 -80.40 -43.27 -11.36
N PRO A 105 -81.01 -44.46 -11.48
CA PRO A 105 -80.82 -45.56 -10.52
C PRO A 105 -79.40 -46.17 -10.53
N ASP A 106 -78.57 -45.80 -11.50
CA ASP A 106 -77.19 -46.27 -11.63
C ASP A 106 -76.19 -45.23 -11.10
N ARG A 107 -75.63 -45.50 -9.91
CA ARG A 107 -74.63 -44.63 -9.26
C ARG A 107 -73.37 -44.39 -10.10
N THR A 108 -73.08 -45.26 -11.08
CA THR A 108 -71.87 -45.17 -11.92
C THR A 108 -71.96 -44.11 -13.04
N LEU A 109 -73.16 -43.59 -13.31
CA LEU A 109 -73.43 -42.57 -14.34
C LEU A 109 -73.65 -41.16 -13.77
N ARG A 110 -73.51 -40.99 -12.44
CA ARG A 110 -73.63 -39.69 -11.76
C ARG A 110 -72.28 -38.96 -11.73
N MET A 111 -72.31 -37.63 -11.66
CA MET A 111 -71.12 -36.82 -11.37
C MET A 111 -70.50 -37.21 -10.03
N ALA A 112 -69.19 -37.02 -9.90
CA ALA A 112 -68.49 -37.28 -8.64
C ALA A 112 -69.03 -36.39 -7.51
N ASP A 113 -68.98 -36.91 -6.28
CA ASP A 113 -69.39 -36.17 -5.09
C ASP A 113 -68.32 -35.11 -4.73
N ASN A 114 -68.75 -33.99 -4.14
CA ASN A 114 -67.87 -32.92 -3.65
C ASN A 114 -66.89 -32.31 -4.69
N ILE A 115 -67.41 -31.93 -5.85
CA ILE A 115 -66.64 -31.15 -6.83
C ILE A 115 -66.62 -29.68 -6.42
N LEU A 116 -65.40 -29.13 -6.25
CA LEU A 116 -65.12 -27.72 -6.06
C LEU A 116 -64.68 -27.11 -7.39
N VAL A 117 -65.29 -26.00 -7.76
CA VAL A 117 -65.09 -25.33 -9.05
C VAL A 117 -64.56 -23.93 -8.79
N MET A 118 -63.42 -23.59 -9.41
CA MET A 118 -62.81 -22.28 -9.36
C MET A 118 -62.99 -21.52 -10.69
N ASP A 119 -63.60 -20.33 -10.60
CA ASP A 119 -63.69 -19.36 -11.70
C ASP A 119 -62.51 -18.38 -11.58
N VAL A 120 -61.53 -18.53 -12.45
CA VAL A 120 -60.37 -17.65 -12.53
C VAL A 120 -60.71 -16.46 -13.43
N GLU A 121 -60.31 -15.28 -13.01
CA GLU A 121 -60.41 -14.06 -13.80
C GLU A 121 -59.88 -14.25 -15.24
N GLY A 122 -60.57 -13.62 -16.19
CA GLY A 122 -60.18 -13.69 -17.59
C GLY A 122 -58.90 -12.92 -17.86
N THR A 123 -58.07 -13.50 -18.73
CA THR A 123 -56.82 -12.89 -19.18
C THR A 123 -57.06 -11.93 -20.34
N ASP A 124 -56.10 -11.04 -20.60
CA ASP A 124 -56.15 -10.03 -21.68
C ASP A 124 -57.32 -9.04 -21.51
N GLY A 125 -57.47 -8.54 -20.28
CA GLY A 125 -58.54 -7.62 -19.89
C GLY A 125 -58.22 -6.14 -20.09
N ARG A 126 -59.17 -5.38 -20.65
CA ARG A 126 -58.99 -3.92 -20.86
C ARG A 126 -58.84 -3.15 -19.54
N GLU A 127 -59.49 -3.62 -18.47
CA GLU A 127 -59.53 -2.94 -17.18
C GLU A 127 -58.19 -2.94 -16.41
N ARG A 128 -57.33 -3.94 -16.65
CA ARG A 128 -56.00 -4.04 -16.01
C ARG A 128 -54.86 -3.51 -16.89
N GLY A 129 -55.12 -3.29 -18.18
CA GLY A 129 -54.15 -2.68 -19.10
C GLY A 129 -52.92 -3.57 -19.34
N GLU A 130 -51.72 -3.02 -19.23
CA GLU A 130 -50.45 -3.73 -19.45
C GLU A 130 -49.95 -4.51 -18.20
N ASP A 131 -50.62 -4.36 -17.05
CA ASP A 131 -50.26 -5.08 -15.82
C ASP A 131 -50.81 -6.51 -15.84
N GLN A 132 -49.98 -7.42 -16.36
CA GLN A 132 -50.27 -8.85 -16.47
C GLN A 132 -49.83 -9.66 -15.23
N ASP A 133 -49.33 -9.02 -14.18
CA ASP A 133 -48.79 -9.72 -13.01
C ASP A 133 -49.85 -10.60 -12.33
N PHE A 134 -51.05 -10.05 -12.12
CA PHE A 134 -52.14 -10.80 -11.51
C PHE A 134 -52.62 -11.97 -12.38
N GLU A 135 -52.68 -11.80 -13.70
CA GLU A 135 -53.12 -12.85 -14.63
C GLU A 135 -52.15 -14.04 -14.61
N ARG A 136 -50.85 -13.77 -14.55
CA ARG A 136 -49.78 -14.79 -14.42
C ARG A 136 -49.87 -15.52 -13.09
N LYS A 137 -49.95 -14.77 -11.98
CA LYS A 137 -50.03 -15.34 -10.63
C LYS A 137 -51.30 -16.21 -10.47
N SER A 138 -52.44 -15.73 -10.97
CA SER A 138 -53.72 -16.45 -10.91
C SER A 138 -53.74 -17.72 -11.76
N ALA A 139 -53.16 -17.68 -12.97
CA ALA A 139 -53.05 -18.84 -13.85
C ALA A 139 -52.12 -19.92 -13.26
N LEU A 140 -51.00 -19.50 -12.68
CA LEU A 140 -50.06 -20.39 -12.00
C LEU A 140 -50.69 -21.05 -10.76
N PHE A 141 -51.42 -20.26 -9.96
CA PHE A 141 -52.16 -20.78 -8.81
C PHE A 141 -53.21 -21.82 -9.21
N ALA A 142 -53.99 -21.54 -10.26
CA ALA A 142 -55.01 -22.46 -10.76
C ALA A 142 -54.39 -23.79 -11.25
N LEU A 143 -53.25 -23.72 -11.94
CA LEU A 143 -52.53 -24.89 -12.45
C LEU A 143 -51.92 -25.75 -11.33
N ALA A 144 -51.31 -25.11 -10.32
CA ALA A 144 -50.65 -25.79 -9.22
C ALA A 144 -51.65 -26.48 -8.28
N THR A 145 -52.80 -25.87 -8.05
CA THR A 145 -53.80 -26.38 -7.09
C THR A 145 -54.78 -27.37 -7.69
N SER A 146 -55.18 -27.22 -8.96
CA SER A 146 -56.28 -28.00 -9.55
C SER A 146 -55.84 -29.35 -10.11
N GLU A 147 -56.77 -30.29 -10.13
CA GLU A 147 -56.64 -31.60 -10.77
C GLU A 147 -56.96 -31.49 -12.26
N VAL A 148 -58.01 -30.71 -12.57
CA VAL A 148 -58.48 -30.45 -13.93
C VAL A 148 -58.48 -28.95 -14.17
N LEU A 149 -57.73 -28.51 -15.17
CA LEU A 149 -57.76 -27.14 -15.66
C LEU A 149 -58.51 -27.11 -16.99
N ILE A 150 -59.69 -26.52 -16.98
CA ILE A 150 -60.51 -26.31 -18.16
C ILE A 150 -59.97 -25.09 -18.91
N VAL A 151 -59.46 -25.29 -20.12
CA VAL A 151 -59.00 -24.21 -21.00
C VAL A 151 -60.11 -23.88 -21.99
N ASN A 152 -60.81 -22.77 -21.75
CA ASN A 152 -61.97 -22.34 -22.53
C ASN A 152 -61.53 -21.39 -23.65
N ILE A 153 -61.61 -21.87 -24.89
CA ILE A 153 -61.14 -21.16 -26.11
C ILE A 153 -62.22 -21.20 -27.18
N TRP A 154 -62.25 -20.22 -28.09
CA TRP A 154 -63.18 -20.23 -29.22
C TRP A 154 -62.59 -20.98 -30.41
N GLU A 155 -63.41 -21.58 -31.27
CA GLU A 155 -62.95 -22.32 -32.46
C GLU A 155 -61.99 -21.48 -33.32
N HIS A 156 -62.29 -20.20 -33.55
CA HIS A 156 -61.46 -19.30 -34.35
C HIS A 156 -60.13 -18.86 -33.67
N GLN A 157 -59.96 -19.10 -32.37
CA GLN A 157 -58.72 -18.83 -31.65
C GLN A 157 -57.71 -19.98 -31.77
N VAL A 158 -58.17 -21.17 -32.17
CA VAL A 158 -57.31 -22.33 -32.37
C VAL A 158 -56.32 -22.04 -33.51
N GLY A 159 -55.02 -22.10 -33.21
CA GLY A 159 -53.93 -21.76 -34.14
C GLY A 159 -53.40 -20.32 -34.05
N LEU A 160 -53.94 -19.47 -33.16
CA LEU A 160 -53.43 -18.12 -32.90
C LEU A 160 -52.54 -18.09 -31.63
N TYR A 161 -51.33 -17.55 -31.73
CA TYR A 161 -50.40 -17.48 -30.60
C TYR A 161 -50.89 -16.56 -29.46
N GLN A 162 -51.26 -15.32 -29.80
CA GLN A 162 -51.79 -14.36 -28.81
C GLN A 162 -53.26 -14.63 -28.49
N GLY A 163 -54.07 -14.92 -29.50
CA GLY A 163 -55.51 -15.17 -29.34
C GLY A 163 -55.85 -16.41 -28.49
N ALA A 164 -54.94 -17.39 -28.41
CA ALA A 164 -55.11 -18.56 -27.55
C ALA A 164 -54.35 -18.47 -26.21
N ASN A 165 -53.78 -17.30 -25.86
CA ASN A 165 -52.96 -17.06 -24.66
C ASN A 165 -51.74 -17.98 -24.53
N MET A 166 -51.11 -18.36 -25.64
CA MET A 166 -49.96 -19.28 -25.64
C MET A 166 -48.74 -18.68 -24.92
N GLY A 167 -48.54 -17.36 -25.02
CA GLY A 167 -47.45 -16.67 -24.31
C GLY A 167 -47.59 -16.73 -22.79
N LEU A 168 -48.81 -16.57 -22.27
CA LEU A 168 -49.11 -16.68 -20.85
C LEU A 168 -48.93 -18.12 -20.35
N LEU A 169 -49.44 -19.11 -21.10
CA LEU A 169 -49.24 -20.53 -20.78
C LEU A 169 -47.76 -20.92 -20.76
N LYS A 170 -46.94 -20.36 -21.68
CA LYS A 170 -45.49 -20.57 -21.69
C LYS A 170 -44.85 -20.16 -20.36
N THR A 171 -45.08 -18.93 -19.92
CA THR A 171 -44.54 -18.40 -18.66
C THR A 171 -45.06 -19.19 -17.45
N VAL A 172 -46.34 -19.56 -17.46
CA VAL A 172 -46.94 -20.36 -16.38
C VAL A 172 -46.30 -21.74 -16.29
N PHE A 173 -46.07 -22.44 -17.41
CA PHE A 173 -45.40 -23.74 -17.41
C PHE A 173 -43.95 -23.66 -16.96
N GLU A 174 -43.22 -22.65 -17.42
CA GLU A 174 -41.82 -22.42 -17.04
C GLU A 174 -41.67 -22.21 -15.53
N VAL A 175 -42.45 -21.28 -14.96
CA VAL A 175 -42.40 -20.99 -13.52
C VAL A 175 -42.93 -22.18 -12.70
N ASN A 176 -43.97 -22.88 -13.17
CA ASN A 176 -44.47 -24.09 -12.51
C ASN A 176 -43.39 -25.19 -12.45
N LEU A 177 -42.60 -25.35 -13.51
CA LEU A 177 -41.50 -26.32 -13.57
C LEU A 177 -40.40 -25.98 -12.55
N GLN A 178 -40.05 -24.70 -12.43
CA GLN A 178 -39.00 -24.22 -11.51
C GLN A 178 -39.41 -24.31 -10.03
N LEU A 179 -40.66 -23.95 -9.71
CA LEU A 179 -41.13 -23.86 -8.32
C LEU A 179 -41.57 -25.22 -7.77
N PHE A 180 -42.33 -26.01 -8.54
CA PHE A 180 -43.09 -27.14 -8.00
C PHE A 180 -42.67 -28.52 -8.54
N LEU A 181 -41.85 -28.59 -9.58
CA LEU A 181 -41.51 -29.86 -10.27
C LEU A 181 -39.99 -30.12 -10.27
N LYS A 182 -39.41 -30.30 -9.08
CA LYS A 182 -37.96 -30.57 -8.91
C LYS A 182 -37.54 -32.04 -9.04
N ASP A 183 -38.46 -32.99 -8.88
CA ASP A 183 -38.19 -34.45 -8.91
C ASP A 183 -39.24 -35.23 -9.73
N LYS A 184 -38.81 -36.28 -10.45
CA LYS A 184 -39.67 -37.10 -11.34
C LYS A 184 -40.56 -38.11 -10.61
N ASN A 185 -40.22 -38.46 -9.36
CA ASN A 185 -40.86 -39.58 -8.61
C ASN A 185 -41.96 -39.13 -7.62
N THR A 186 -42.16 -37.82 -7.43
CA THR A 186 -43.03 -37.25 -6.39
C THR A 186 -44.20 -36.44 -6.95
N THR A 187 -44.38 -36.39 -8.27
CA THR A 187 -45.28 -35.44 -8.92
C THR A 187 -46.61 -36.05 -9.35
N HIS A 188 -47.69 -35.31 -9.10
CA HIS A 188 -49.05 -35.63 -9.54
C HIS A 188 -49.32 -34.99 -10.91
N ARG A 189 -50.01 -35.71 -11.80
CA ARG A 189 -50.37 -35.21 -13.14
C ARG A 189 -51.56 -34.27 -13.06
N SER A 190 -51.70 -33.35 -14.01
CA SER A 190 -52.93 -32.56 -14.17
C SER A 190 -53.57 -32.83 -15.52
N LEU A 191 -54.90 -32.72 -15.59
CA LEU A 191 -55.62 -32.77 -16.84
C LEU A 191 -55.86 -31.37 -17.39
N LEU A 192 -55.36 -31.11 -18.60
CA LEU A 192 -55.73 -29.93 -19.40
C LEU A 192 -56.93 -30.28 -20.28
N PHE A 193 -58.11 -29.80 -19.89
CA PHE A 193 -59.37 -30.08 -20.56
C PHE A 193 -59.75 -28.89 -21.46
N PHE A 194 -59.52 -29.02 -22.76
CA PHE A 194 -59.83 -27.98 -23.72
C PHE A 194 -61.31 -28.01 -24.12
N VAL A 195 -62.03 -26.93 -23.80
CA VAL A 195 -63.41 -26.73 -24.25
C VAL A 195 -63.40 -25.72 -25.38
N ILE A 196 -63.69 -26.20 -26.59
CA ILE A 196 -63.77 -25.38 -27.79
C ILE A 196 -65.19 -24.85 -27.92
N ARG A 197 -65.32 -23.54 -27.82
CA ARG A 197 -66.58 -22.81 -27.85
C ARG A 197 -66.96 -22.39 -29.27
N ASP A 198 -68.27 -22.31 -29.48
CA ASP A 198 -68.90 -21.96 -30.75
C ASP A 198 -68.48 -22.89 -31.90
N PHE A 199 -68.39 -24.19 -31.58
CA PHE A 199 -68.01 -25.22 -32.52
C PHE A 199 -69.14 -25.46 -33.55
N VAL A 200 -68.88 -25.07 -34.81
CA VAL A 200 -69.84 -25.20 -35.92
C VAL A 200 -69.71 -26.55 -36.63
N GLY A 201 -68.55 -27.22 -36.48
CA GLY A 201 -68.29 -28.54 -37.07
C GLY A 201 -67.73 -28.52 -38.50
N THR A 202 -67.40 -27.34 -39.03
CA THR A 202 -66.75 -27.19 -40.35
C THR A 202 -65.35 -27.80 -40.37
N THR A 203 -64.60 -27.65 -39.27
CA THR A 203 -63.35 -28.36 -39.05
C THR A 203 -63.62 -29.51 -38.08
N PRO A 204 -63.33 -30.77 -38.45
CA PRO A 204 -63.51 -31.90 -37.54
C PRO A 204 -62.73 -31.70 -36.24
N LEU A 205 -63.34 -32.04 -35.10
CA LEU A 205 -62.72 -31.90 -33.78
C LEU A 205 -61.33 -32.56 -33.71
N LYS A 206 -61.14 -33.70 -34.36
CA LYS A 206 -59.84 -34.41 -34.45
C LYS A 206 -58.70 -33.57 -35.01
N ASN A 207 -58.99 -32.67 -35.95
CA ASN A 207 -57.98 -31.79 -36.54
C ASN A 207 -57.61 -30.66 -35.58
N LEU A 208 -58.60 -30.04 -34.93
CA LEU A 208 -58.38 -29.01 -33.91
C LEU A 208 -57.59 -29.57 -32.71
N GLN A 209 -57.91 -30.80 -32.30
CA GLN A 209 -57.16 -31.54 -31.28
C GLN A 209 -55.69 -31.68 -31.66
N LYS A 210 -55.41 -32.12 -32.89
CA LYS A 210 -54.04 -32.29 -33.38
C LYS A 210 -53.26 -30.97 -33.37
N THR A 211 -53.85 -29.88 -33.86
CA THR A 211 -53.21 -28.55 -33.85
C THR A 211 -52.87 -28.08 -32.44
N LEU A 212 -53.80 -28.19 -31.50
CA LEU A 212 -53.56 -27.80 -30.11
C LEU A 212 -52.48 -28.67 -29.45
N MET A 213 -52.44 -29.97 -29.74
CA MET A 213 -51.39 -30.85 -29.23
C MET A 213 -50.00 -30.50 -29.78
N GLU A 214 -49.91 -30.17 -31.07
CA GLU A 214 -48.66 -29.71 -31.69
C GLU A 214 -48.19 -28.38 -31.08
N ASP A 215 -49.10 -27.44 -30.87
CA ASP A 215 -48.81 -26.15 -30.21
C ASP A 215 -48.31 -26.35 -28.78
N MET A 216 -48.97 -27.21 -27.99
CA MET A 216 -48.53 -27.53 -26.62
C MET A 216 -47.16 -28.20 -26.58
N SER A 217 -46.90 -29.13 -27.51
CA SER A 217 -45.61 -29.82 -27.59
C SER A 217 -44.49 -28.86 -27.96
N ARG A 218 -44.72 -27.99 -28.96
CA ARG A 218 -43.77 -26.96 -29.36
C ARG A 218 -43.52 -25.96 -28.23
N LEU A 219 -44.54 -25.50 -27.52
CA LEU A 219 -44.36 -24.61 -26.38
C LEU A 219 -43.47 -25.25 -25.31
N TRP A 220 -43.70 -26.51 -24.99
CA TRP A 220 -42.92 -27.26 -24.00
C TRP A 220 -41.44 -27.46 -24.38
N GLU A 221 -41.12 -27.48 -25.68
CA GLU A 221 -39.72 -27.52 -26.14
C GLU A 221 -39.02 -26.16 -25.99
N THR A 222 -39.77 -25.05 -25.97
CA THR A 222 -39.21 -23.68 -25.93
C THR A 222 -39.03 -23.07 -24.54
N ILE A 223 -39.47 -23.75 -23.48
CA ILE A 223 -39.33 -23.26 -22.09
C ILE A 223 -37.94 -23.60 -21.52
N SER A 224 -37.43 -22.76 -20.61
CA SER A 224 -36.20 -23.10 -19.88
C SER A 224 -36.48 -24.19 -18.83
N LYS A 225 -35.77 -25.32 -18.93
CA LYS A 225 -35.95 -26.47 -18.02
C LYS A 225 -34.80 -26.53 -17.01
N PRO A 226 -35.06 -26.79 -15.71
CA PRO A 226 -34.02 -26.99 -14.72
C PRO A 226 -33.10 -28.19 -15.06
N PRO A 227 -31.85 -28.20 -14.58
CA PRO A 227 -30.90 -29.29 -14.84
C PRO A 227 -31.46 -30.62 -14.31
N GLY A 228 -31.47 -31.65 -15.16
CA GLY A 228 -32.06 -32.97 -14.87
C GLY A 228 -33.43 -33.25 -15.49
N LEU A 229 -34.13 -32.22 -16.01
CA LEU A 229 -35.45 -32.34 -16.66
C LEU A 229 -35.45 -32.02 -18.16
N GLU A 230 -34.26 -31.87 -18.75
CA GLU A 230 -34.04 -31.48 -20.15
C GLU A 230 -34.79 -32.37 -21.16
N ASN A 231 -34.78 -33.69 -20.92
CA ASN A 231 -35.42 -34.71 -21.76
C ASN A 231 -36.90 -34.98 -21.43
N SER A 232 -37.54 -34.16 -20.58
CA SER A 232 -38.95 -34.36 -20.20
C SER A 232 -39.93 -33.85 -21.25
N SER A 233 -41.04 -34.59 -21.43
CA SER A 233 -42.13 -34.26 -22.35
C SER A 233 -43.33 -33.70 -21.60
N VAL A 234 -44.16 -32.89 -22.28
CA VAL A 234 -45.41 -32.35 -21.72
C VAL A 234 -46.35 -33.46 -21.22
N HIS A 235 -46.34 -34.63 -21.88
CA HIS A 235 -47.12 -35.82 -21.52
C HIS A 235 -46.68 -36.53 -20.23
N ASP A 236 -45.51 -36.19 -19.69
CA ASP A 236 -45.03 -36.73 -18.43
C ASP A 236 -45.78 -36.10 -17.25
N TYR A 237 -46.25 -34.85 -17.41
CA TYR A 237 -46.87 -34.02 -16.37
C TYR A 237 -48.35 -33.69 -16.63
N PHE A 238 -48.75 -33.62 -17.91
CA PHE A 238 -50.11 -33.22 -18.30
C PHE A 238 -50.75 -34.25 -19.22
N ASP A 239 -52.02 -34.56 -18.92
CA ASP A 239 -52.90 -35.30 -19.81
C ASP A 239 -53.87 -34.32 -20.50
N PHE A 240 -54.38 -34.70 -21.68
CA PHE A 240 -55.15 -33.80 -22.55
C PHE A 240 -56.49 -34.41 -22.93
N GLN A 241 -57.56 -33.63 -22.83
CA GLN A 241 -58.88 -33.99 -23.34
C GLN A 241 -59.54 -32.79 -24.01
N PHE A 242 -60.45 -33.05 -24.95
CA PHE A 242 -61.07 -32.02 -25.77
C PHE A 242 -62.58 -32.24 -25.90
N TYR A 243 -63.35 -31.16 -25.89
CA TYR A 243 -64.79 -31.19 -26.13
C TYR A 243 -65.24 -29.96 -26.93
N GLY A 244 -66.08 -30.16 -27.95
CA GLY A 244 -66.66 -29.08 -28.75
C GLY A 244 -68.05 -28.72 -28.26
N LEU A 245 -68.30 -27.45 -27.96
CA LEU A 245 -69.63 -26.95 -27.59
C LEU A 245 -70.24 -26.09 -28.70
N PRO A 246 -71.50 -26.36 -29.10
CA PRO A 246 -72.23 -25.55 -30.08
C PRO A 246 -72.36 -24.08 -29.69
N HIS A 247 -72.72 -23.23 -30.65
CA HIS A 247 -72.84 -21.79 -30.41
C HIS A 247 -74.00 -21.46 -29.45
N LYS A 248 -73.72 -20.80 -28.31
CA LYS A 248 -74.73 -20.51 -27.27
C LYS A 248 -75.95 -19.74 -27.79
N ASN A 249 -75.71 -18.64 -28.52
CA ASN A 249 -76.80 -17.74 -28.95
C ASN A 249 -77.58 -18.26 -30.16
N TYR A 250 -76.92 -18.91 -31.14
CA TYR A 250 -77.57 -19.39 -32.36
C TYR A 250 -78.11 -20.83 -32.25
N GLN A 251 -77.57 -21.65 -31.33
CA GLN A 251 -77.98 -23.04 -31.10
C GLN A 251 -78.17 -23.33 -29.59
N PRO A 252 -79.04 -22.58 -28.89
CA PRO A 252 -79.16 -22.64 -27.43
C PRO A 252 -79.61 -24.02 -26.92
N GLU A 253 -80.54 -24.68 -27.60
CA GLU A 253 -81.04 -26.01 -27.22
C GLU A 253 -79.94 -27.08 -27.32
N GLN A 254 -79.15 -27.04 -28.40
CA GLN A 254 -78.03 -27.96 -28.60
C GLN A 254 -76.90 -27.68 -27.61
N PHE A 255 -76.61 -26.41 -27.31
CA PHE A 255 -75.64 -26.03 -26.29
C PHE A 255 -76.03 -26.57 -24.90
N VAL A 256 -77.30 -26.44 -24.50
CA VAL A 256 -77.78 -26.98 -23.22
C VAL A 256 -77.76 -28.52 -23.21
N ALA A 257 -78.11 -29.17 -24.32
CA ALA A 257 -78.06 -30.63 -24.42
C ALA A 257 -76.61 -31.17 -24.36
N GLU A 258 -75.68 -30.54 -25.07
CA GLU A 258 -74.27 -30.96 -25.10
C GLU A 258 -73.52 -30.61 -23.81
N THR A 259 -73.87 -29.52 -23.13
CA THR A 259 -73.34 -29.21 -21.78
C THR A 259 -73.82 -30.23 -20.73
N LYS A 260 -75.07 -30.70 -20.82
CA LYS A 260 -75.56 -31.82 -19.99
C LYS A 260 -74.87 -33.14 -20.31
N LYS A 261 -74.54 -33.43 -21.56
CA LYS A 261 -73.70 -34.59 -21.92
C LYS A 261 -72.31 -34.48 -21.31
N LEU A 262 -71.72 -33.29 -21.40
CA LEU A 262 -70.39 -33.01 -20.84
C LEU A 262 -70.39 -33.16 -19.31
N SER A 263 -71.44 -32.74 -18.61
CA SER A 263 -71.53 -32.89 -17.14
C SER A 263 -71.46 -34.35 -16.72
N LEU A 264 -72.06 -35.28 -17.47
CA LEU A 264 -72.02 -36.72 -17.20
C LEU A 264 -70.61 -37.34 -17.30
N ARG A 265 -69.63 -36.63 -17.88
CA ARG A 265 -68.22 -37.07 -17.95
C ARG A 265 -67.43 -36.77 -16.67
N PHE A 266 -67.86 -35.81 -15.86
CA PHE A 266 -67.18 -35.43 -14.59
C PHE A 266 -67.49 -36.41 -13.46
N ARG A 267 -67.06 -37.66 -13.66
CA ARG A 267 -67.14 -38.79 -12.72
C ARG A 267 -65.76 -39.43 -12.56
N GLU A 268 -65.60 -40.21 -11.50
CA GLU A 268 -64.38 -40.99 -11.29
C GLU A 268 -64.19 -42.01 -12.42
N GLY A 269 -62.96 -42.11 -12.92
CA GLY A 269 -62.56 -43.01 -13.99
C GLY A 269 -61.27 -43.76 -13.65
N GLN A 270 -60.98 -44.79 -14.44
CA GLN A 270 -59.69 -45.48 -14.41
C GLN A 270 -58.98 -45.28 -15.74
N ARG A 271 -57.64 -45.21 -15.68
CA ARG A 271 -56.80 -45.07 -16.86
C ARG A 271 -56.85 -46.37 -17.65
N ASP A 272 -57.25 -46.29 -18.92
CA ASP A 272 -57.16 -47.40 -19.85
C ASP A 272 -55.73 -47.45 -20.43
N PRO A 273 -54.93 -48.51 -20.16
CA PRO A 273 -53.56 -48.61 -20.65
C PRO A 273 -53.46 -48.81 -22.18
N SER A 274 -54.58 -49.10 -22.85
CA SER A 274 -54.62 -49.35 -24.30
C SER A 274 -54.75 -48.07 -25.14
N ILE A 275 -55.18 -46.96 -24.53
CA ILE A 275 -55.43 -45.67 -25.19
C ILE A 275 -54.19 -44.78 -25.03
N ASP A 276 -53.60 -44.36 -26.15
CA ASP A 276 -52.40 -43.50 -26.17
C ASP A 276 -52.72 -42.14 -26.79
N ALA A 277 -52.60 -41.08 -25.98
CA ALA A 277 -52.80 -39.70 -26.41
C ALA A 277 -51.87 -39.31 -27.57
N ARG A 278 -50.68 -39.92 -27.69
CA ARG A 278 -49.73 -39.67 -28.79
C ARG A 278 -50.22 -40.19 -30.15
N ARG A 279 -51.22 -41.08 -30.16
CA ARG A 279 -51.88 -41.60 -31.38
C ARG A 279 -53.18 -40.84 -31.74
N GLY A 280 -53.55 -39.81 -30.96
CA GLY A 280 -54.78 -39.04 -31.15
C GLY A 280 -56.05 -39.76 -30.70
N GLU A 281 -55.91 -40.77 -29.85
CA GLU A 281 -57.01 -41.50 -29.23
C GLU A 281 -57.23 -40.98 -27.80
N PHE A 282 -58.46 -40.62 -27.46
CA PHE A 282 -58.81 -40.01 -26.17
C PHE A 282 -59.91 -40.82 -25.49
N SER A 283 -59.79 -41.01 -24.17
CA SER A 283 -60.78 -41.75 -23.38
C SER A 283 -62.12 -41.00 -23.29
N GLU A 284 -63.22 -41.67 -23.60
CA GLU A 284 -64.59 -41.21 -23.32
C GLU A 284 -65.05 -41.54 -21.87
N GLY A 285 -64.15 -42.09 -21.05
CA GLY A 285 -64.37 -42.43 -19.65
C GLY A 285 -64.50 -41.22 -18.71
N GLY A 286 -64.53 -41.49 -17.40
CA GLY A 286 -64.57 -40.47 -16.35
C GLY A 286 -63.35 -39.54 -16.37
N VAL A 287 -63.59 -38.25 -16.10
CA VAL A 287 -62.57 -37.19 -16.14
C VAL A 287 -61.61 -37.24 -14.95
N PHE A 288 -62.08 -37.67 -13.77
CA PHE A 288 -61.25 -37.70 -12.57
C PHE A 288 -60.49 -39.02 -12.46
N LEU A 289 -59.16 -38.96 -12.55
CA LEU A 289 -58.28 -40.10 -12.32
C LEU A 289 -57.59 -39.97 -10.96
N PRO A 290 -57.33 -41.10 -10.24
CA PRO A 290 -56.60 -41.07 -8.97
C PRO A 290 -55.18 -40.46 -9.05
N GLU A 291 -54.59 -40.45 -10.26
CA GLU A 291 -53.28 -39.85 -10.55
C GLU A 291 -53.30 -38.32 -10.49
N TYR A 292 -54.46 -37.69 -10.67
CA TYR A 292 -54.61 -36.24 -10.66
C TYR A 292 -54.81 -35.66 -9.26
N HIS A 293 -55.37 -36.46 -8.35
CA HIS A 293 -55.68 -36.02 -7.00
C HIS A 293 -54.40 -35.76 -6.20
N ARG A 294 -54.27 -34.54 -5.64
CA ARG A 294 -53.07 -34.07 -4.91
C ARG A 294 -52.85 -34.74 -3.55
N ARG A 295 -53.79 -35.61 -3.12
CA ARG A 295 -53.77 -36.35 -1.85
C ARG A 295 -53.63 -35.43 -0.63
N ILE A 296 -54.34 -34.32 -0.67
CA ILE A 296 -54.47 -33.37 0.43
C ILE A 296 -55.87 -33.59 1.01
N PRO A 297 -56.03 -33.68 2.34
CA PRO A 297 -57.36 -33.80 2.92
C PRO A 297 -58.08 -32.44 2.88
N ALA A 298 -59.41 -32.46 2.75
CA ALA A 298 -60.24 -31.26 2.54
C ALA A 298 -60.11 -30.21 3.67
N ASP A 299 -59.74 -30.62 4.88
CA ASP A 299 -59.43 -29.73 6.02
C ASP A 299 -58.09 -29.00 5.86
N GLY A 300 -57.10 -29.63 5.22
CA GLY A 300 -55.79 -29.08 4.94
C GLY A 300 -55.70 -28.24 3.66
N PHE A 301 -56.71 -28.31 2.78
CA PHE A 301 -56.70 -27.62 1.48
C PHE A 301 -56.49 -26.12 1.60
N SER A 302 -57.15 -25.45 2.55
CA SER A 302 -57.03 -24.00 2.75
C SER A 302 -55.59 -23.56 3.00
N ARG A 303 -54.85 -24.30 3.84
CA ARG A 303 -53.44 -23.99 4.17
C ARG A 303 -52.50 -24.33 3.03
N TYR A 304 -52.79 -25.40 2.29
CA TYR A 304 -52.03 -25.75 1.10
C TYR A 304 -52.14 -24.66 0.03
N ALA A 305 -53.36 -24.22 -0.27
CA ALA A 305 -53.60 -23.16 -1.23
C ALA A 305 -52.95 -21.83 -0.79
N GLU A 306 -53.04 -21.47 0.48
CA GLU A 306 -52.36 -20.29 1.04
C GLU A 306 -50.83 -20.36 0.84
N GLY A 307 -50.21 -21.49 1.20
CA GLY A 307 -48.76 -21.66 1.05
C GLY A 307 -48.28 -21.63 -0.41
N ILE A 308 -49.07 -22.15 -1.36
CA ILE A 308 -48.78 -22.04 -2.79
C ILE A 308 -48.90 -20.58 -3.26
N TRP A 309 -49.95 -19.87 -2.81
CA TRP A 309 -50.14 -18.47 -3.15
C TRP A 309 -49.02 -17.57 -2.62
N ASP A 310 -48.58 -17.77 -1.38
CA ASP A 310 -47.47 -17.04 -0.78
C ASP A 310 -46.15 -17.22 -1.54
N GLN A 311 -45.87 -18.43 -2.02
CA GLN A 311 -44.68 -18.69 -2.85
C GLN A 311 -44.75 -17.97 -4.20
N ILE A 312 -45.95 -17.84 -4.77
CA ILE A 312 -46.19 -17.17 -6.04
C ILE A 312 -46.09 -15.64 -5.89
N VAL A 313 -46.67 -15.07 -4.83
CA VAL A 313 -46.68 -13.61 -4.60
C VAL A 313 -45.30 -13.06 -4.25
N ASN A 314 -44.50 -13.82 -3.49
CA ASN A 314 -43.18 -13.37 -3.02
C ASN A 314 -42.05 -13.58 -4.04
N ASN A 315 -42.34 -14.09 -5.24
CA ASN A 315 -41.33 -14.31 -6.26
C ASN A 315 -41.00 -12.99 -7.00
N LYS A 316 -39.77 -12.51 -6.85
CA LYS A 316 -39.28 -11.24 -7.41
C LYS A 316 -39.20 -11.23 -8.92
N ASP A 317 -39.09 -12.39 -9.57
CA ASP A 317 -39.01 -12.49 -11.03
C ASP A 317 -40.35 -12.19 -11.73
N LEU A 318 -41.42 -11.96 -10.95
CA LEU A 318 -42.77 -11.66 -11.45
C LEU A 318 -43.19 -10.18 -11.32
N ASP A 319 -42.51 -9.34 -10.53
CA ASP A 319 -42.90 -7.94 -10.28
C ASP A 319 -42.24 -6.95 -11.27
N LEU A 320 -43.03 -6.39 -12.19
CA LEU A 320 -42.65 -5.24 -13.02
C LEU A 320 -43.36 -3.97 -12.51
N PRO A 321 -42.65 -2.88 -12.13
CA PRO A 321 -43.29 -1.72 -11.50
C PRO A 321 -44.12 -0.87 -12.46
N THR A 322 -45.21 -0.29 -11.92
CA THR A 322 -46.16 0.54 -12.67
C THR A 322 -45.67 1.99 -12.89
N GLN A 323 -46.20 2.68 -13.91
CA GLN A 323 -45.81 4.05 -14.25
C GLN A 323 -46.04 5.08 -13.12
N GLN A 324 -47.00 4.85 -12.21
CA GLN A 324 -47.29 5.76 -11.09
C GLN A 324 -46.27 5.63 -9.96
N GLU A 325 -45.80 4.42 -9.66
CA GLU A 325 -44.74 4.21 -8.68
C GLU A 325 -43.40 4.78 -9.16
N LEU A 326 -43.11 4.64 -10.47
CA LEU A 326 -41.96 5.27 -11.11
C LEU A 326 -41.97 6.80 -10.96
N LEU A 327 -43.14 7.45 -11.14
CA LEU A 327 -43.27 8.89 -10.95
C LEU A 327 -43.11 9.31 -9.48
N ALA A 328 -43.71 8.56 -8.54
CA ALA A 328 -43.58 8.84 -7.11
C ALA A 328 -42.12 8.67 -6.64
N GLN A 329 -41.40 7.70 -7.20
CA GLN A 329 -39.98 7.49 -6.94
C GLN A 329 -39.16 8.69 -7.38
N PHE A 330 -39.37 9.18 -8.61
CA PHE A 330 -38.68 10.36 -9.13
C PHE A 330 -38.90 11.62 -8.26
N ARG A 331 -40.14 11.86 -7.82
CA ARG A 331 -40.47 13.04 -6.99
C ARG A 331 -39.93 12.95 -5.57
N CYS A 332 -40.00 11.77 -4.93
CA CYS A 332 -39.39 11.59 -3.61
C CYS A 332 -37.85 11.75 -3.67
N ASP A 333 -37.22 11.36 -4.77
CA ASP A 333 -35.78 11.55 -5.00
C ASP A 333 -35.38 13.01 -5.23
N GLU A 334 -36.28 13.84 -5.76
CA GLU A 334 -36.07 15.29 -5.89
C GLU A 334 -36.11 15.98 -4.51
N ILE A 335 -37.13 15.67 -3.70
CA ILE A 335 -37.29 16.22 -2.33
C ILE A 335 -36.14 15.76 -1.43
N LEU A 336 -35.71 14.51 -1.55
CA LEU A 336 -34.56 13.99 -0.80
C LEU A 336 -33.31 14.82 -1.10
N ARG A 337 -33.06 15.15 -2.38
CA ARG A 337 -31.92 15.99 -2.78
C ARG A 337 -32.02 17.40 -2.20
N GLU A 338 -33.19 18.02 -2.22
CA GLU A 338 -33.38 19.37 -1.68
C GLU A 338 -33.14 19.45 -0.16
N VAL A 339 -33.68 18.49 0.59
CA VAL A 339 -33.48 18.42 2.05
C VAL A 339 -32.01 18.18 2.40
N MET A 340 -31.31 17.37 1.60
CA MET A 340 -29.88 17.13 1.80
C MET A 340 -29.04 18.40 1.61
N ILE A 341 -29.40 19.32 0.71
CA ILE A 341 -28.66 20.60 0.55
C ILE A 341 -28.66 21.40 1.85
N ALA A 342 -29.82 21.53 2.52
CA ALA A 342 -29.91 22.26 3.79
C ALA A 342 -29.20 21.55 4.95
N PHE A 343 -29.08 20.21 4.89
CA PHE A 343 -28.26 19.44 5.82
C PHE A 343 -26.76 19.67 5.57
N ASP A 344 -26.36 19.68 4.30
CA ASP A 344 -24.99 19.90 3.85
C ASP A 344 -24.48 21.26 4.30
N GLU A 345 -25.25 22.34 4.11
CA GLU A 345 -24.87 23.69 4.55
C GLU A 345 -24.52 23.78 6.04
N ALA A 346 -25.18 22.96 6.89
CA ALA A 346 -24.97 22.98 8.33
C ALA A 346 -23.82 22.06 8.80
N ILE A 347 -23.45 21.06 8.00
CA ILE A 347 -22.52 19.99 8.40
C ILE A 347 -21.17 20.07 7.65
N LEU A 348 -21.17 20.49 6.38
CA LEU A 348 -19.95 20.70 5.57
C LEU A 348 -18.86 21.49 6.29
N PRO A 349 -19.15 22.61 7.00
CA PRO A 349 -18.10 23.35 7.70
C PRO A 349 -17.37 22.54 8.77
N PHE A 350 -18.05 21.57 9.40
CA PHE A 350 -17.45 20.68 10.39
C PHE A 350 -16.68 19.53 9.72
N GLU A 351 -17.19 18.98 8.63
CA GLU A 351 -16.49 17.96 7.82
C GLU A 351 -15.21 18.53 7.19
N GLU A 352 -15.26 19.76 6.68
CA GLU A 352 -14.09 20.47 6.15
C GLU A 352 -13.05 20.71 7.23
N LYS A 353 -13.45 21.20 8.41
CA LYS A 353 -12.51 21.40 9.52
C LYS A 353 -11.89 20.09 10.00
N GLN A 354 -12.69 19.04 10.14
CA GLN A 354 -12.20 17.73 10.56
C GLN A 354 -11.27 17.10 9.51
N SER A 355 -11.60 17.21 8.22
CA SER A 355 -10.75 16.71 7.15
C SER A 355 -9.48 17.53 6.97
N GLN A 356 -9.52 18.85 7.18
CA GLN A 356 -8.33 19.71 7.22
C GLN A 356 -7.41 19.33 8.38
N ALA A 357 -7.95 19.17 9.59
CA ALA A 357 -7.20 18.69 10.75
C ALA A 357 -6.56 17.32 10.48
N ALA A 358 -7.31 16.38 9.89
CA ALA A 358 -6.78 15.07 9.50
C ALA A 358 -5.68 15.14 8.42
N ARG A 359 -5.81 16.04 7.44
CA ARG A 359 -4.80 16.26 6.37
C ARG A 359 -3.52 16.89 6.88
N LEU A 360 -3.62 17.80 7.84
CA LEU A 360 -2.49 18.46 8.49
C LEU A 360 -1.80 17.53 9.51
N GLY A 361 -2.46 16.42 9.90
CA GLY A 361 -1.96 15.50 10.90
C GLY A 361 -2.06 16.05 12.33
N GLU A 362 -2.74 17.19 12.52
CA GLU A 362 -3.00 17.80 13.82
C GLU A 362 -4.47 17.57 14.19
N PRO A 363 -4.77 16.52 14.98
CA PRO A 363 -6.13 16.24 15.41
C PRO A 363 -6.68 17.37 16.30
N GLU A 364 -7.68 18.09 15.80
CA GLU A 364 -8.36 19.17 16.52
C GLU A 364 -9.75 18.73 16.99
N VAL A 365 -10.08 19.01 18.26
CA VAL A 365 -11.40 18.73 18.84
C VAL A 365 -12.34 19.90 18.53
N LEU A 366 -13.35 19.66 17.69
CA LEU A 366 -14.28 20.70 17.21
C LEU A 366 -15.35 21.06 18.26
N GLY A 367 -15.37 22.32 18.69
CA GLY A 367 -16.40 22.83 19.61
C GLY A 367 -17.78 22.96 18.95
N GLY A 368 -18.84 22.59 19.67
CA GLY A 368 -20.24 22.78 19.22
C GLY A 368 -20.78 21.75 18.21
N LEU A 369 -19.96 20.78 17.79
CA LEU A 369 -20.31 19.74 16.83
C LEU A 369 -21.57 18.96 17.23
N GLY A 370 -21.64 18.45 18.46
CA GLY A 370 -22.79 17.65 18.91
C GLY A 370 -24.13 18.40 18.85
N ALA A 371 -24.13 19.71 19.10
CA ALA A 371 -25.35 20.53 18.99
C ALA A 371 -25.79 20.72 17.53
N ALA A 372 -24.83 20.94 16.62
CA ALA A 372 -25.09 21.05 15.18
C ALA A 372 -25.65 19.73 14.62
N MET A 373 -25.04 18.59 14.96
CA MET A 373 -25.50 17.26 14.52
C MET A 373 -26.95 16.97 14.92
N ARG A 374 -27.31 17.24 16.19
CA ARG A 374 -28.68 17.03 16.69
C ARG A 374 -29.70 17.91 15.96
N SER A 375 -29.37 19.19 15.78
CA SER A 375 -30.24 20.16 15.12
C SER A 375 -30.47 19.85 13.64
N SER A 376 -29.39 19.59 12.89
CA SER A 376 -29.45 19.35 11.45
C SER A 376 -30.19 18.06 11.10
N ARG A 377 -29.97 16.98 11.86
CA ARG A 377 -30.70 15.70 11.69
C ARG A 377 -32.21 15.87 11.86
N ALA A 378 -32.62 16.53 12.95
CA ALA A 378 -34.04 16.74 13.25
C ALA A 378 -34.73 17.60 12.19
N LYS A 379 -34.05 18.63 11.68
CA LYS A 379 -34.56 19.53 10.64
C LYS A 379 -34.71 18.82 9.29
N ALA A 380 -33.73 17.99 8.89
CA ALA A 380 -33.76 17.26 7.63
C ALA A 380 -34.95 16.29 7.57
N ILE A 381 -35.11 15.44 8.60
CA ILE A 381 -36.20 14.45 8.64
C ILE A 381 -37.56 15.15 8.60
N LYS A 382 -37.76 16.21 9.39
CA LYS A 382 -39.03 16.95 9.45
C LYS A 382 -39.41 17.60 8.11
N ASN A 383 -38.43 18.17 7.39
CA ASN A 383 -38.69 18.80 6.10
C ASN A 383 -39.07 17.75 5.04
N PHE A 384 -38.40 16.59 5.02
CA PHE A 384 -38.73 15.50 4.11
C PHE A 384 -40.14 14.93 4.36
N GLU A 385 -40.53 14.76 5.63
CA GLU A 385 -41.87 14.30 5.99
C GLU A 385 -42.97 15.26 5.51
N THR A 386 -42.71 16.57 5.54
CA THR A 386 -43.70 17.60 5.18
C THR A 386 -44.02 17.58 3.68
N GLU A 387 -43.01 17.42 2.82
CA GLU A 387 -43.18 17.47 1.36
C GLU A 387 -43.45 16.08 0.73
N ALA A 388 -42.77 15.02 1.20
CA ALA A 388 -42.84 13.70 0.57
C ALA A 388 -44.06 12.86 1.01
N SER A 389 -44.73 13.21 2.11
CA SER A 389 -45.89 12.47 2.63
C SER A 389 -47.13 12.49 1.71
N ARG A 390 -47.14 13.35 0.69
CA ARG A 390 -48.23 13.48 -0.30
C ARG A 390 -48.17 12.42 -1.42
N TYR A 391 -47.05 11.73 -1.58
CA TYR A 391 -46.84 10.73 -2.63
C TYR A 391 -47.15 9.31 -2.14
N HIS A 392 -46.95 8.31 -3.00
CA HIS A 392 -47.25 6.92 -2.68
C HIS A 392 -46.59 6.47 -1.36
N LYS A 393 -47.40 6.00 -0.41
CA LYS A 393 -47.00 5.71 0.98
C LYS A 393 -45.82 4.74 1.08
N GLY A 394 -45.83 3.69 0.24
CA GLY A 394 -44.76 2.69 0.20
C GLY A 394 -43.44 3.22 -0.39
N VAL A 395 -43.49 4.19 -1.30
CA VAL A 395 -42.28 4.86 -1.83
C VAL A 395 -41.75 5.86 -0.81
N TYR A 396 -42.63 6.67 -0.21
CA TYR A 396 -42.29 7.63 0.84
C TYR A 396 -41.57 6.97 2.03
N GLN A 397 -42.11 5.86 2.58
CA GLN A 397 -41.50 5.18 3.72
C GLN A 397 -40.11 4.62 3.39
N ARG A 398 -39.94 4.03 2.20
CA ARG A 398 -38.63 3.55 1.73
C ARG A 398 -37.63 4.70 1.59
N LYS A 399 -38.04 5.82 0.98
CA LYS A 399 -37.18 6.98 0.76
C LYS A 399 -36.84 7.74 2.05
N ARG A 400 -37.74 7.75 3.03
CA ARG A 400 -37.45 8.27 4.37
C ARG A 400 -36.35 7.46 5.06
N ALA A 401 -36.44 6.13 5.04
CA ALA A 401 -35.41 5.27 5.61
C ALA A 401 -34.05 5.44 4.89
N GLU A 402 -34.09 5.66 3.58
CA GLU A 402 -32.89 6.00 2.79
C GLU A 402 -32.26 7.34 3.25
N LEU A 403 -33.07 8.37 3.49
CA LEU A 403 -32.60 9.66 4.02
C LEU A 403 -31.99 9.51 5.41
N GLU A 404 -32.67 8.81 6.34
CA GLU A 404 -32.18 8.57 7.70
C GLU A 404 -30.82 7.85 7.67
N SER A 405 -30.66 6.84 6.81
CA SER A 405 -29.40 6.12 6.62
C SER A 405 -28.29 7.03 6.08
N LYS A 406 -28.57 7.87 5.07
CA LYS A 406 -27.60 8.83 4.50
C LYS A 406 -27.12 9.85 5.51
N VAL A 407 -28.02 10.43 6.29
CA VAL A 407 -27.70 11.39 7.35
C VAL A 407 -26.90 10.73 8.46
N ASP A 408 -27.36 9.58 8.98
CA ASP A 408 -26.71 8.89 10.10
C ASP A 408 -25.31 8.40 9.74
N THR A 409 -25.07 7.97 8.49
CA THR A 409 -23.74 7.55 8.03
C THR A 409 -22.73 8.69 8.11
N ARG A 410 -23.10 9.90 7.69
CA ARG A 410 -22.20 11.08 7.75
C ARG A 410 -21.97 11.56 9.18
N LEU A 411 -23.03 11.61 9.98
CA LEU A 411 -22.93 12.00 11.39
C LEU A 411 -22.07 11.00 12.18
N LYS A 412 -22.16 9.71 11.88
CA LYS A 412 -21.31 8.68 12.50
C LYS A 412 -19.83 8.89 12.18
N ALA A 413 -19.50 9.21 10.92
CA ALA A 413 -18.12 9.51 10.52
C ALA A 413 -17.55 10.72 11.29
N LEU A 414 -18.35 11.78 11.44
CA LEU A 414 -17.97 12.97 12.23
C LEU A 414 -17.72 12.66 13.71
N LEU A 415 -18.59 11.85 14.32
CA LEU A 415 -18.43 11.42 15.72
C LEU A 415 -17.15 10.60 15.90
N GLN A 416 -16.89 9.64 15.00
CA GLN A 416 -15.67 8.83 15.05
C GLN A 416 -14.42 9.69 14.91
N GLY A 417 -14.38 10.60 13.93
CA GLY A 417 -13.25 11.49 13.75
C GLY A 417 -13.01 12.42 14.95
N GLN A 418 -14.06 12.83 15.66
CA GLN A 418 -13.94 13.66 16.87
C GLN A 418 -13.35 12.87 18.04
N LEU A 419 -13.79 11.62 18.23
CA LEU A 419 -13.26 10.73 19.26
C LEU A 419 -11.80 10.35 18.98
N ASP A 420 -11.46 10.07 17.72
CA ASP A 420 -10.08 9.79 17.29
C ASP A 420 -9.18 11.01 17.49
N ALA A 421 -9.69 12.22 17.25
CA ALA A 421 -8.94 13.44 17.49
C ALA A 421 -8.66 13.65 18.98
N ALA A 422 -9.67 13.48 19.83
CA ALA A 422 -9.52 13.54 21.29
C ALA A 422 -8.56 12.47 21.81
N HIS A 423 -8.61 11.28 21.24
CA HIS A 423 -7.73 10.16 21.57
C HIS A 423 -6.26 10.49 21.27
N LYS A 424 -5.94 10.85 20.03
CA LYS A 424 -4.57 11.15 19.59
C LYS A 424 -3.99 12.39 20.29
N SER A 425 -4.77 13.47 20.36
CA SER A 425 -4.37 14.70 21.06
C SER A 425 -4.10 14.42 22.54
N GLY A 426 -4.96 13.64 23.20
CA GLY A 426 -4.80 13.26 24.59
C GLY A 426 -3.53 12.44 24.86
N ILE A 427 -3.13 11.53 23.96
CA ILE A 427 -1.88 10.76 24.09
C ILE A 427 -0.65 11.67 23.94
N HIS A 428 -0.67 12.59 22.97
CA HIS A 428 0.43 13.51 22.74
C HIS A 428 0.63 14.43 23.95
N GLU A 429 -0.44 15.07 24.42
CA GLU A 429 -0.40 15.92 25.62
C GLU A 429 0.08 15.15 26.85
N PHE A 430 -0.39 13.91 27.05
CA PHE A 430 0.06 13.04 28.14
C PHE A 430 1.57 12.77 28.07
N SER A 431 2.09 12.37 26.90
CA SER A 431 3.52 12.08 26.71
C SER A 431 4.40 13.31 26.95
N GLU A 432 3.98 14.49 26.49
CA GLU A 432 4.68 15.75 26.74
C GLU A 432 4.63 16.17 28.21
N ALA A 433 3.46 16.05 28.86
CA ALA A 433 3.28 16.38 30.27
C ALA A 433 4.19 15.54 31.16
N VAL A 434 4.21 14.22 30.96
CA VAL A 434 5.11 13.30 31.70
C VAL A 434 6.58 13.64 31.44
N SER A 435 6.96 13.86 30.18
CA SER A 435 8.34 14.22 29.83
C SER A 435 8.80 15.55 30.45
N SER A 436 7.91 16.53 30.49
CA SER A 436 8.17 17.85 31.10
C SER A 436 8.30 17.74 32.62
N ALA A 437 7.38 17.01 33.26
CA ALA A 437 7.42 16.74 34.71
C ALA A 437 8.73 16.04 35.10
N VAL A 438 9.14 15.00 34.36
CA VAL A 438 10.41 14.29 34.57
C VAL A 438 11.62 15.22 34.43
N LYS A 439 11.68 16.04 33.37
CA LYS A 439 12.77 17.02 33.18
C LYS A 439 12.83 18.05 34.32
N SER A 440 11.68 18.47 34.83
CA SER A 440 11.61 19.41 35.96
C SER A 440 12.13 18.77 37.25
N GLY A 441 11.75 17.51 37.53
CA GLY A 441 12.25 16.73 38.66
C GLY A 441 13.76 16.51 38.59
N GLN A 442 14.30 16.26 37.40
CA GLN A 442 15.74 16.12 37.20
C GLN A 442 16.53 17.40 37.52
N LYS A 443 16.00 18.59 37.16
CA LYS A 443 16.66 19.88 37.41
C LYS A 443 16.71 20.25 38.89
N GLN A 444 15.73 19.81 39.68
CA GLN A 444 15.63 20.16 41.10
C GLN A 444 16.57 19.33 42.00
N GLY A 445 17.21 18.27 41.45
CA GLY A 445 18.20 17.47 42.17
C GLY A 445 17.64 16.57 43.29
N THR A 446 16.37 16.74 43.66
CA THR A 446 15.58 15.84 44.50
C THR A 446 15.17 14.60 43.70
N GLY A 447 15.25 13.42 44.33
CA GLY A 447 14.75 12.18 43.72
C GLY A 447 13.26 12.34 43.43
N TYR A 448 12.89 12.39 42.15
CA TYR A 448 11.50 12.43 41.73
C TYR A 448 10.99 10.98 41.57
N ASP A 449 9.72 10.77 41.92
CA ASP A 449 9.04 9.48 41.74
C ASP A 449 8.34 9.47 40.36
N PHE A 450 8.76 8.55 39.49
CA PHE A 450 8.21 8.46 38.14
C PHE A 450 6.79 7.90 38.15
N ALA A 451 6.49 6.96 39.06
CA ALA A 451 5.19 6.29 39.11
C ALA A 451 4.08 7.23 39.58
N GLU A 452 4.38 8.10 40.54
CA GLU A 452 3.43 9.12 41.02
C GLU A 452 3.05 10.11 39.90
N ILE A 453 4.05 10.60 39.16
CA ILE A 453 3.85 11.53 38.02
C ILE A 453 2.95 10.90 36.96
N VAL A 454 3.21 9.64 36.58
CA VAL A 454 2.43 8.95 35.54
C VAL A 454 0.97 8.78 35.97
N ASN A 455 0.71 8.36 37.21
CA ASN A 455 -0.65 8.12 37.70
C ASN A 455 -1.49 9.41 37.74
N GLU A 456 -0.91 10.54 38.13
CA GLU A 456 -1.62 11.82 38.12
C GLU A 456 -1.98 12.28 36.70
N GLU A 457 -1.05 12.14 35.75
CA GLU A 457 -1.28 12.56 34.36
C GLU A 457 -2.27 11.64 33.63
N VAL A 458 -2.26 10.33 33.88
CA VAL A 458 -3.27 9.40 33.35
C VAL A 458 -4.67 9.81 33.79
N LYS A 459 -4.85 10.16 35.07
CA LYS A 459 -6.16 10.57 35.60
C LYS A 459 -6.68 11.85 34.93
N LYS A 460 -5.81 12.84 34.70
CA LYS A 460 -6.17 14.09 34.00
C LYS A 460 -6.60 13.81 32.56
N ALA A 461 -5.81 12.99 31.84
CA ALA A 461 -6.07 12.62 30.46
C ALA A 461 -7.43 11.92 30.29
N MET A 462 -7.76 10.97 31.17
CA MET A 462 -9.04 10.26 31.16
C MET A 462 -10.26 11.19 31.34
N THR A 463 -10.19 12.13 32.30
CA THR A 463 -11.31 13.06 32.55
C THR A 463 -11.58 13.96 31.35
N LYS A 464 -10.52 14.44 30.68
CA LYS A 464 -10.65 15.32 29.51
C LYS A 464 -11.29 14.60 28.32
N PHE A 465 -10.94 13.33 28.09
CA PHE A 465 -11.55 12.53 27.02
C PHE A 465 -13.04 12.29 27.25
N GLU A 466 -13.44 11.98 28.49
CA GLU A 466 -14.85 11.70 28.82
C GLU A 466 -15.76 12.92 28.65
N ASP A 467 -15.28 14.11 29.00
CA ASP A 467 -16.02 15.37 28.81
C ASP A 467 -16.30 15.66 27.32
N VAL A 468 -15.31 15.44 26.46
CA VAL A 468 -15.45 15.62 25.01
C VAL A 468 -16.45 14.60 24.42
N ALA A 469 -16.32 13.33 24.82
CA ALA A 469 -17.20 12.27 24.36
C ALA A 469 -18.67 12.54 24.69
N ARG A 470 -18.98 12.89 25.96
CA ARG A 470 -20.35 13.19 26.42
C ARG A 470 -20.98 14.36 25.66
N SER A 471 -20.21 15.38 25.32
CA SER A 471 -20.73 16.56 24.61
C SER A 471 -21.16 16.28 23.16
N THR A 472 -20.63 15.22 22.55
CA THR A 472 -20.78 14.91 21.11
C THR A 472 -21.87 13.87 20.82
N VAL A 473 -22.36 13.14 21.84
CA VAL A 473 -23.40 12.11 21.67
C VAL A 473 -24.72 12.67 21.13
N VAL A 474 -25.36 11.91 20.23
CA VAL A 474 -26.68 12.20 19.66
C VAL A 474 -27.71 11.27 20.31
N GLU A 475 -28.75 11.84 20.93
CA GLU A 475 -29.80 11.08 21.61
C GLU A 475 -30.71 10.31 20.63
N GLY A 476 -31.10 9.09 20.99
CA GLY A 476 -32.04 8.27 20.21
C GLY A 476 -31.40 7.43 19.10
N THR A 477 -30.07 7.40 18.98
CA THR A 477 -29.34 6.55 18.03
C THR A 477 -28.44 5.53 18.75
N PRO A 478 -28.51 4.23 18.42
CA PRO A 478 -27.66 3.21 19.05
C PRO A 478 -26.16 3.34 18.72
N TRP A 479 -25.83 4.01 17.61
CA TRP A 479 -24.46 4.11 17.10
C TRP A 479 -23.60 5.18 17.79
N SER A 480 -24.17 5.98 18.70
CA SER A 480 -23.50 7.12 19.34
C SER A 480 -22.82 6.79 20.69
N ASP A 481 -22.58 5.51 21.01
CA ASP A 481 -21.88 5.07 22.23
C ASP A 481 -20.35 5.26 22.15
N TYR A 482 -19.72 5.63 23.26
CA TYR A 482 -18.28 5.93 23.38
C TYR A 482 -17.52 4.99 24.33
N LYS A 483 -18.20 4.05 25.01
CA LYS A 483 -17.57 3.15 26.01
C LYS A 483 -16.42 2.32 25.45
N GLN A 484 -16.55 1.84 24.21
CA GLN A 484 -15.51 1.05 23.56
C GLN A 484 -14.24 1.89 23.31
N GLN A 485 -14.40 3.13 22.88
CA GLN A 485 -13.28 4.04 22.62
C GLN A 485 -12.55 4.44 23.91
N LEU A 486 -13.29 4.60 25.01
CA LEU A 486 -12.71 4.87 26.33
C LEU A 486 -11.79 3.72 26.80
N ALA A 487 -12.21 2.47 26.61
CA ALA A 487 -11.42 1.29 26.99
C ALA A 487 -10.15 1.14 26.13
N LEU A 488 -10.21 1.52 24.85
CA LEU A 488 -9.04 1.55 23.97
C LEU A 488 -8.03 2.62 24.43
N TYR A 489 -8.53 3.81 24.77
CA TYR A 489 -7.71 4.91 25.27
C TYR A 489 -6.95 4.56 26.56
N GLU A 490 -7.63 3.91 27.51
CA GLU A 490 -7.01 3.44 28.76
C GLU A 490 -5.87 2.44 28.50
N LYS A 491 -6.08 1.50 27.57
CA LYS A 491 -5.06 0.52 27.19
C LYS A 491 -3.84 1.19 26.56
N GLU A 492 -4.04 2.17 25.68
CA GLU A 492 -2.93 2.84 24.99
C GLU A 492 -2.14 3.76 25.93
N LEU A 493 -2.79 4.44 26.88
CA LEU A 493 -2.10 5.18 27.93
C LEU A 493 -1.17 4.28 28.77
N ALA A 494 -1.60 3.05 29.07
CA ALA A 494 -0.76 2.07 29.78
C ALA A 494 0.47 1.64 28.95
N GLU A 495 0.30 1.45 27.64
CA GLU A 495 1.40 1.11 26.73
C GLU A 495 2.44 2.24 26.62
N VAL A 496 1.97 3.49 26.43
CA VAL A 496 2.83 4.67 26.37
C VAL A 496 3.58 4.87 27.69
N SER A 497 2.91 4.65 28.83
CA SER A 497 3.53 4.70 30.15
C SER A 497 4.67 3.68 30.29
N GLY A 498 4.47 2.44 29.82
CA GLY A 498 5.50 1.40 29.80
C GLY A 498 6.69 1.73 28.89
N ARG A 499 6.46 2.38 27.75
CA ARG A 499 7.53 2.88 26.87
C ARG A 499 8.37 3.96 27.54
N LEU A 500 7.72 4.97 28.12
CA LEU A 500 8.40 6.07 28.83
C LEU A 500 9.23 5.57 30.02
N ARG A 501 8.72 4.56 30.75
CA ARG A 501 9.45 3.89 31.85
C ARG A 501 10.74 3.23 31.37
N ARG A 502 10.68 2.45 30.28
CA ARG A 502 11.86 1.80 29.68
C ARG A 502 12.91 2.81 29.20
N GLU A 503 12.49 3.91 28.60
CA GLU A 503 13.38 4.99 28.19
C GLU A 503 14.12 5.63 29.38
N GLU A 504 13.42 5.89 30.49
CA GLU A 504 14.04 6.45 31.69
C GLU A 504 14.96 5.44 32.40
N MET A 505 14.61 4.15 32.39
CA MET A 505 15.50 3.07 32.86
C MET A 505 16.80 2.99 32.05
N ARG A 506 16.73 3.12 30.72
CA ARG A 506 17.93 3.18 29.86
C ARG A 506 18.78 4.41 30.15
N ARG A 507 18.16 5.57 30.41
CA ARG A 507 18.88 6.79 30.83
C ARG A 507 19.54 6.63 32.20
N LEU A 508 18.87 5.95 33.14
CA LEU A 508 19.44 5.62 34.45
C LEU A 508 20.68 4.73 34.28
N ALA A 509 20.60 3.66 33.49
CA ALA A 509 21.73 2.77 33.20
C ALA A 509 22.93 3.53 32.62
N ASN A 510 22.72 4.37 31.60
CA ASN A 510 23.79 5.18 31.00
C ASN A 510 24.41 6.19 31.99
N ARG A 511 23.64 6.71 32.96
CA ARG A 511 24.15 7.62 34.00
C ARG A 511 25.04 6.86 35.00
N VAL A 512 24.63 5.67 35.39
CA VAL A 512 25.41 4.77 36.25
C VAL A 512 26.67 4.30 35.52
N GLU A 513 26.58 3.98 34.23
CA GLU A 513 27.74 3.63 33.37
C GLU A 513 28.80 4.73 33.33
N ARG A 514 28.42 6.00 33.10
CA ARG A 514 29.37 7.12 33.12
C ARG A 514 30.04 7.29 34.49
N TRP A 515 29.30 7.02 35.56
CA TRP A 515 29.86 7.03 36.90
C TRP A 515 30.90 5.91 37.08
N VAL A 516 30.63 4.70 36.60
CA VAL A 516 31.59 3.58 36.58
C VAL A 516 32.83 3.94 35.75
N GLN A 517 32.66 4.53 34.56
CA GLN A 517 33.77 4.96 33.70
C GLN A 517 34.68 5.98 34.39
N SER A 518 34.10 6.99 35.06
CA SER A 518 34.88 7.97 35.81
C SER A 518 35.64 7.31 36.97
N ARG A 519 34.99 6.42 37.73
CA ARG A 519 35.57 5.79 38.92
C ARG A 519 36.66 4.77 38.58
N LEU A 520 36.43 3.94 37.57
CA LEU A 520 37.42 2.99 37.07
C LEU A 520 38.58 3.70 36.39
N GLY A 521 38.33 4.76 35.62
CA GLY A 521 39.36 5.54 34.95
C GLY A 521 40.40 6.11 35.93
N GLU A 522 39.93 6.68 37.05
CA GLU A 522 40.79 7.18 38.13
C GLU A 522 41.53 6.03 38.84
N SER A 523 40.80 4.99 39.27
CA SER A 523 41.36 3.93 40.13
C SER A 523 42.34 3.01 39.38
N VAL A 524 42.03 2.64 38.13
CA VAL A 524 42.91 1.80 37.28
C VAL A 524 44.13 2.60 36.83
N GLY A 525 43.96 3.89 36.52
CA GLY A 525 45.08 4.78 36.18
C GLY A 525 46.12 4.85 37.32
N LEU A 526 45.68 4.90 38.58
CA LEU A 526 46.58 4.87 39.75
C LEU A 526 47.38 3.57 39.83
N GLU A 527 46.75 2.41 39.63
CA GLU A 527 47.45 1.11 39.62
C GLU A 527 48.48 1.01 38.49
N PHE A 528 48.15 1.50 37.29
CA PHE A 528 49.09 1.50 36.16
C PHE A 528 50.23 2.50 36.34
N ASN A 529 50.04 3.60 37.06
CA ASN A 529 51.11 4.54 37.39
C ASN A 529 52.06 3.98 38.45
N ALA A 530 51.56 3.14 39.35
CA ALA A 530 52.40 2.45 40.34
C ALA A 530 53.40 1.44 39.73
N LEU A 531 53.23 1.03 38.47
CA LEU A 531 54.18 0.19 37.72
C LEU A 531 55.42 0.95 37.21
N GLY A 532 55.32 2.27 37.03
CA GLY A 532 56.37 3.14 36.50
C GLY A 532 57.33 3.65 37.57
N SER A 533 57.61 4.97 37.59
CA SER A 533 58.36 5.57 38.68
C SER A 533 57.43 5.85 39.88
N GLY A 534 57.75 5.26 41.03
CA GLY A 534 57.05 5.55 42.29
C GLY A 534 57.39 6.93 42.85
N ARG A 535 58.04 7.82 42.08
CA ARG A 535 58.51 9.13 42.52
C ARG A 535 58.23 10.19 41.46
N ALA A 536 57.47 11.20 41.89
CA ALA A 536 57.16 12.44 41.18
C ALA A 536 56.08 12.40 40.06
N GLY A 537 55.07 11.54 40.21
CA GLY A 537 53.78 11.64 39.52
C GLY A 537 52.62 11.41 40.50
N GLY A 538 51.40 11.84 40.18
CA GLY A 538 50.21 11.86 41.07
C GLY A 538 49.65 10.51 41.54
N GLY A 539 50.49 9.51 41.85
CA GLY A 539 50.08 8.17 42.28
C GLY A 539 51.12 7.42 43.12
N ALA A 540 52.10 8.10 43.74
CA ALA A 540 53.01 7.46 44.68
C ALA A 540 52.27 7.09 45.99
N PRO A 541 52.40 5.85 46.53
CA PRO A 541 51.80 5.50 47.81
C PRO A 541 52.33 6.40 48.93
N GLU A 542 51.44 6.97 49.77
CA GLU A 542 51.82 7.79 50.94
C GLU A 542 52.75 7.04 51.91
N THR A 543 52.72 5.70 51.90
CA THR A 543 53.42 4.82 52.85
C THR A 543 54.81 4.35 52.40
N GLY A 544 55.31 4.75 51.24
CA GLY A 544 56.70 4.47 50.82
C GLY A 544 57.05 3.00 50.52
N GLU A 545 56.15 2.05 50.79
CA GLU A 545 56.28 0.64 50.40
C GLU A 545 55.84 0.45 48.94
N LYS A 546 56.73 -0.12 48.11
CA LYS A 546 56.42 -0.44 46.71
C LYS A 546 55.54 -1.70 46.65
N PRO A 547 54.37 -1.67 45.98
CA PRO A 547 53.55 -2.86 45.82
C PRO A 547 54.28 -3.94 45.02
N LEU A 548 54.05 -5.21 45.37
CA LEU A 548 54.60 -6.35 44.64
C LEU A 548 54.04 -6.37 43.20
N GLU A 549 54.94 -6.28 42.22
CA GLU A 549 54.63 -6.30 40.78
C GLU A 549 53.83 -7.56 40.35
N LYS A 550 53.96 -8.67 41.10
CA LYS A 550 53.30 -9.95 40.82
C LYS A 550 51.77 -9.98 41.05
N ALA A 551 51.24 -9.12 41.92
CA ALA A 551 49.82 -9.10 42.29
C ALA A 551 49.03 -7.96 41.60
N PHE A 552 49.55 -7.45 40.48
CA PHE A 552 48.98 -6.31 39.77
C PHE A 552 47.54 -6.58 39.29
N TRP A 553 47.32 -7.70 38.60
CA TRP A 553 46.01 -8.02 38.03
C TRP A 553 44.94 -8.34 39.08
N ASP A 554 45.32 -8.87 40.24
CA ASP A 554 44.38 -9.12 41.35
C ASP A 554 43.79 -7.81 41.88
N ARG A 555 44.61 -6.75 41.98
CA ARG A 555 44.16 -5.42 42.42
C ARG A 555 43.23 -4.78 41.40
N VAL A 556 43.58 -4.85 40.11
CA VAL A 556 42.73 -4.34 39.02
C VAL A 556 41.37 -5.06 39.01
N TRP A 557 41.36 -6.38 39.21
CA TRP A 557 40.13 -7.18 39.28
C TRP A 557 39.27 -6.83 40.50
N ASN A 558 39.86 -6.67 41.68
CA ASN A 558 39.11 -6.32 42.89
C ASN A 558 38.48 -4.92 42.81
N VAL A 559 39.25 -3.93 42.33
CA VAL A 559 38.74 -2.56 42.09
C VAL A 559 37.55 -2.57 41.12
N PHE A 560 37.64 -3.39 40.06
CA PHE A 560 36.54 -3.56 39.12
C PHE A 560 35.28 -4.13 39.79
N VAL A 561 35.41 -5.27 40.48
CA VAL A 561 34.27 -5.93 41.13
C VAL A 561 33.61 -5.04 42.18
N GLU A 562 34.37 -4.36 43.04
CA GLU A 562 33.82 -3.47 44.06
C GLU A 562 33.09 -2.27 43.45
N THR A 563 33.65 -1.67 42.39
CA THR A 563 33.05 -0.51 41.73
C THR A 563 31.73 -0.88 41.06
N VAL A 564 31.66 -2.05 40.41
CA VAL A 564 30.43 -2.50 39.74
C VAL A 564 29.37 -2.89 40.77
N LEU A 565 29.73 -3.52 41.89
CA LEU A 565 28.77 -3.84 42.95
C LEU A 565 28.13 -2.59 43.58
N ASP A 566 28.89 -1.49 43.74
CA ASP A 566 28.31 -0.21 44.19
C ASP A 566 27.39 0.40 43.12
N ALA A 567 27.73 0.23 41.85
CA ALA A 567 26.89 0.66 40.73
C ALA A 567 25.56 -0.11 40.67
N GLU A 568 25.57 -1.43 40.91
CA GLU A 568 24.37 -2.27 40.97
C GLU A 568 23.43 -1.82 42.08
N ARG A 569 23.95 -1.57 43.30
CA ARG A 569 23.12 -1.07 44.42
C ARG A 569 22.43 0.25 44.08
N ARG A 570 23.19 1.20 43.52
CA ARG A 570 22.66 2.52 43.08
C ARG A 570 21.61 2.38 41.99
N PHE A 571 21.75 1.40 41.11
CA PHE A 571 20.78 1.13 40.05
C PHE A 571 19.49 0.54 40.62
N THR A 572 19.58 -0.49 41.45
CA THR A 572 18.42 -1.17 42.07
C THR A 572 17.62 -0.23 42.97
N ASP A 573 18.28 0.54 43.84
CA ASP A 573 17.61 1.49 44.74
C ASP A 573 16.75 2.48 43.95
N ARG A 574 17.25 2.93 42.79
CA ARG A 574 16.56 3.92 41.97
C ARG A 574 15.52 3.32 41.03
N ALA A 575 15.74 2.09 40.55
CA ALA A 575 14.75 1.35 39.77
C ALA A 575 13.49 1.04 40.59
N SER A 576 13.63 0.81 41.90
CA SER A 576 12.48 0.60 42.80
C SER A 576 11.52 1.80 42.84
N SER A 577 12.05 3.02 42.72
CA SER A 577 11.25 4.26 42.67
C SER A 577 10.51 4.50 41.35
N PHE A 578 10.71 3.62 40.35
CA PHE A 578 10.07 3.71 39.04
C PHE A 578 8.98 2.66 38.82
N ASP A 579 8.64 1.88 39.84
CA ASP A 579 7.70 0.74 39.75
C ASP A 579 8.10 -0.25 38.65
N ALA A 580 9.41 -0.45 38.47
CA ALA A 580 9.98 -1.37 37.48
C ALA A 580 9.71 -2.82 37.89
N SER A 581 9.43 -3.68 36.91
CA SER A 581 9.25 -5.11 37.18
C SER A 581 10.59 -5.76 37.56
N LEU A 582 10.54 -6.89 38.29
CA LEU A 582 11.76 -7.64 38.63
C LEU A 582 12.55 -8.05 37.37
N GLU A 583 11.84 -8.41 36.30
CA GLU A 583 12.44 -8.79 35.01
C GLU A 583 13.15 -7.61 34.32
N GLU A 584 12.60 -6.39 34.41
CA GLU A 584 13.22 -5.18 33.87
C GLU A 584 14.50 -4.79 34.63
N VAL A 585 14.50 -4.99 35.95
CA VAL A 585 15.68 -4.75 36.80
C VAL A 585 16.79 -5.75 36.46
N ASP A 586 16.46 -7.02 36.29
CA ASP A 586 17.44 -8.07 35.96
C ASP A 586 18.13 -7.81 34.61
N VAL A 587 17.38 -7.41 33.56
CA VAL A 587 17.95 -7.01 32.27
C VAL A 587 18.87 -5.80 32.43
N GLY A 588 18.45 -4.80 33.22
CA GLY A 588 19.26 -3.61 33.49
C GLY A 588 20.60 -3.92 34.17
N LEU A 589 20.60 -4.80 35.17
CA LEU A 589 21.80 -5.23 35.90
C LEU A 589 22.74 -6.04 35.00
N TRP A 590 22.21 -6.96 34.20
CA TRP A 590 23.00 -7.74 33.24
C TRP A 590 23.70 -6.84 32.20
N ARG A 591 22.98 -5.87 31.62
CA ARG A 591 23.57 -4.87 30.70
C ARG A 591 24.66 -4.05 31.38
N LEU A 592 24.44 -3.61 32.63
CA LEU A 592 25.41 -2.84 33.40
C LEU A 592 26.72 -3.62 33.60
N ARG A 593 26.66 -4.92 33.92
CA ARG A 593 27.86 -5.78 34.06
C ARG A 593 28.66 -5.89 32.76
N ARG A 594 27.98 -6.19 31.64
CA ARG A 594 28.62 -6.32 30.31
C ARG A 594 29.28 -5.01 29.85
N LYS A 595 28.56 -3.89 29.98
CA LYS A 595 29.12 -2.58 29.62
C LYS A 595 30.29 -2.17 30.52
N SER A 596 30.21 -2.47 31.82
CA SER A 596 31.32 -2.19 32.75
C SER A 596 32.60 -2.94 32.37
N TRP A 597 32.49 -4.18 31.88
CA TRP A 597 33.63 -4.91 31.32
C TRP A 597 34.25 -4.18 30.11
N GLY A 598 33.42 -3.74 29.16
CA GLY A 598 33.87 -2.96 28.01
C GLY A 598 34.61 -1.68 28.42
N VAL A 599 34.12 -0.98 29.46
CA VAL A 599 34.77 0.20 30.04
C VAL A 599 36.15 -0.14 30.62
N LEU A 600 36.25 -1.23 31.40
CA LEU A 600 37.54 -1.69 31.94
C LEU A 600 38.51 -2.05 30.81
N ARG A 601 38.06 -2.80 29.80
CA ARG A 601 38.89 -3.24 28.68
C ARG A 601 39.41 -2.05 27.87
N ALA A 602 38.55 -1.09 27.54
CA ALA A 602 38.93 0.13 26.86
C ALA A 602 39.99 0.91 27.65
N LYS A 603 39.85 1.00 28.98
CA LYS A 603 40.83 1.68 29.83
C LYS A 603 42.17 0.93 29.89
N ILE A 604 42.16 -0.41 29.96
CA ILE A 604 43.38 -1.22 29.90
C ILE A 604 44.08 -1.02 28.55
N ASP A 605 43.34 -1.07 27.43
CA ASP A 605 43.92 -0.89 26.10
C ASP A 605 44.51 0.53 25.91
N GLU A 606 43.90 1.56 26.49
CA GLU A 606 44.43 2.94 26.54
C GLU A 606 45.79 3.02 27.26
N GLU A 607 45.89 2.43 28.46
CA GLU A 607 47.12 2.39 29.25
C GLU A 607 48.21 1.51 28.60
N MET A 608 47.80 0.50 27.82
CA MET A 608 48.68 -0.47 27.15
C MET A 608 49.08 -0.07 25.72
N THR A 609 48.70 1.13 25.27
CA THR A 609 49.21 1.69 24.01
C THR A 609 50.74 1.77 24.03
N GLU A 610 51.38 1.50 22.88
CA GLU A 610 52.84 1.35 22.79
C GLU A 610 53.64 2.49 23.43
N GLY A 611 53.17 3.74 23.28
CA GLY A 611 53.82 4.91 23.86
C GLY A 611 53.75 4.93 25.38
N ASN A 612 52.57 4.68 25.96
CA ASN A 612 52.33 4.71 27.40
C ASN A 612 53.07 3.58 28.11
N ILE A 613 52.99 2.35 27.59
CA ILE A 613 53.68 1.21 28.20
C ILE A 613 55.20 1.33 28.08
N LEU A 614 55.73 1.83 26.96
CA LEU A 614 57.17 2.05 26.80
C LEU A 614 57.69 3.13 27.75
N LEU A 615 56.90 4.19 27.98
CA LEU A 615 57.21 5.22 28.96
C LEU A 615 57.31 4.63 30.37
N LYS A 616 56.30 3.85 30.80
CA LYS A 616 56.27 3.22 32.14
C LYS A 616 57.42 2.22 32.33
N LEU A 617 57.74 1.42 31.31
CA LEU A 617 58.90 0.51 31.35
C LEU A 617 60.23 1.28 31.43
N ARG A 618 60.35 2.38 30.70
CA ARG A 618 61.54 3.24 30.75
C ARG A 618 61.69 3.87 32.14
N GLU A 619 60.61 4.38 32.73
CA GLU A 619 60.61 4.94 34.09
C GLU A 619 61.00 3.90 35.13
N ASN A 620 60.44 2.68 35.08
CA ASN A 620 60.81 1.58 35.98
C ASN A 620 62.31 1.23 35.86
N PHE A 621 62.84 1.21 34.63
CA PHE A 621 64.26 0.99 34.36
C PHE A 621 65.14 2.13 34.88
N GLU A 622 64.77 3.38 34.60
CA GLU A 622 65.51 4.56 35.06
C GLU A 622 65.51 4.66 36.59
N ASP A 623 64.41 4.33 37.26
CA ASP A 623 64.32 4.23 38.72
C ASP A 623 65.35 3.24 39.29
N LYS A 624 65.47 2.06 38.67
CA LYS A 624 66.41 1.00 39.12
C LYS A 624 67.87 1.29 38.72
N PHE A 625 68.10 2.01 37.62
CA PHE A 625 69.44 2.26 37.06
C PHE A 625 70.06 3.58 37.52
N ARG A 626 69.29 4.69 37.53
CA ARG A 626 69.76 6.03 37.88
C ARG A 626 69.70 6.32 39.38
N TYR A 627 68.93 5.57 40.16
CA TYR A 627 68.78 5.80 41.60
C TYR A 627 69.22 4.59 42.43
N ASP A 628 69.63 4.82 43.68
CA ASP A 628 69.91 3.77 44.66
C ASP A 628 68.65 3.23 45.35
N ASP A 629 68.80 2.26 46.26
CA ASP A 629 67.66 1.64 46.96
C ASP A 629 66.96 2.63 47.92
N ALA A 630 67.64 3.73 48.31
CA ALA A 630 67.05 4.86 49.03
C ALA A 630 66.40 5.89 48.08
N GLY A 631 66.58 5.70 46.76
CA GLY A 631 66.11 6.51 45.65
C GLY A 631 66.81 7.87 45.52
N VAL A 632 68.09 7.93 45.88
CA VAL A 632 68.99 9.06 45.62
C VAL A 632 69.65 8.88 44.24
N PRO A 633 69.76 9.94 43.40
CA PRO A 633 70.44 9.85 42.11
C PRO A 633 71.89 9.36 42.26
N ARG A 634 72.26 8.35 41.48
CA ARG A 634 73.61 7.80 41.43
C ARG A 634 74.52 8.73 40.63
N ILE A 635 75.67 9.08 41.22
CA ILE A 635 76.72 9.85 40.55
C ILE A 635 77.81 8.85 40.11
N TRP A 636 77.98 8.69 38.80
CA TRP A 636 78.87 7.69 38.22
C TRP A 636 80.34 8.11 38.32
N ARG A 637 81.18 7.25 38.89
CA ARG A 637 82.65 7.39 38.91
C ARG A 637 83.29 6.40 37.92
N PRO A 638 84.50 6.68 37.39
CA PRO A 638 85.21 5.75 36.51
C PRO A 638 85.48 4.35 37.09
N THR A 639 85.38 4.20 38.42
CA THR A 639 85.61 2.96 39.17
C THR A 639 84.36 2.13 39.42
N ASP A 640 83.17 2.64 39.07
CA ASP A 640 81.90 1.99 39.43
C ASP A 640 81.50 0.90 38.42
N ASP A 641 80.86 -0.16 38.91
CA ASP A 641 80.31 -1.25 38.07
C ASP A 641 78.98 -0.84 37.42
N ILE A 642 79.08 0.02 36.40
CA ILE A 642 77.92 0.52 35.63
C ILE A 642 77.26 -0.64 34.87
N GLU A 643 78.04 -1.61 34.38
CA GLU A 643 77.58 -2.72 33.55
C GLU A 643 76.75 -3.74 34.34
N GLY A 644 77.19 -4.11 35.56
CA GLY A 644 76.44 -5.01 36.43
C GLY A 644 75.12 -4.41 36.94
N ILE A 645 75.08 -3.10 37.19
CA ILE A 645 73.84 -2.40 37.59
C ILE A 645 72.88 -2.29 36.39
N TYR A 646 73.39 -1.95 35.21
CA TYR A 646 72.61 -1.93 33.97
C TYR A 646 71.93 -3.27 33.69
N THR A 647 72.69 -4.37 33.78
CA THR A 647 72.19 -5.70 33.45
C THR A 647 71.06 -6.13 34.39
N ARG A 648 71.22 -5.90 35.71
CA ARG A 648 70.18 -6.19 36.71
C ARG A 648 68.92 -5.35 36.52
N ALA A 649 69.06 -4.04 36.28
CA ALA A 649 67.92 -3.14 36.06
C ALA A 649 67.15 -3.52 34.78
N ARG A 650 67.88 -3.84 33.70
CA ARG A 650 67.30 -4.29 32.43
C ARG A 650 66.55 -5.61 32.57
N GLU A 651 67.18 -6.62 33.17
CA GLU A 651 66.56 -7.94 33.33
C GLU A 651 65.31 -7.88 34.22
N SER A 652 65.37 -7.14 35.33
CA SER A 652 64.20 -6.94 36.20
C SER A 652 63.03 -6.30 35.43
N THR A 653 63.28 -5.23 34.67
CA THR A 653 62.24 -4.54 33.91
C THR A 653 61.64 -5.42 32.80
N LEU A 654 62.46 -6.27 32.15
CA LEU A 654 62.00 -7.19 31.12
C LEU A 654 61.05 -8.27 31.65
N THR A 655 61.03 -8.55 32.96
CA THR A 655 60.06 -9.49 33.56
C THR A 655 58.63 -8.95 33.61
N LEU A 656 58.43 -7.64 33.43
CA LEU A 656 57.11 -7.00 33.43
C LEU A 656 56.33 -7.24 32.13
N ILE A 657 57.02 -7.33 30.98
CA ILE A 657 56.36 -7.48 29.67
C ILE A 657 55.55 -8.80 29.60
N PRO A 658 56.06 -9.96 30.03
CA PRO A 658 55.28 -11.20 30.10
C PRO A 658 54.16 -11.18 31.14
N LEU A 659 54.30 -10.39 32.22
CA LEU A 659 53.28 -10.26 33.26
C LEU A 659 52.09 -9.43 32.75
N LEU A 660 52.36 -8.37 31.99
CA LEU A 660 51.37 -7.47 31.42
C LEU A 660 50.71 -8.00 30.14
N SER A 661 51.25 -9.05 29.52
CA SER A 661 50.71 -9.58 28.26
C SER A 661 49.40 -10.34 28.41
N ARG A 662 49.14 -10.95 29.57
CA ARG A 662 47.95 -11.75 29.85
C ARG A 662 47.34 -11.37 31.19
N PHE A 663 46.02 -11.17 31.22
CA PHE A 663 45.27 -10.90 32.43
C PHE A 663 45.08 -12.21 33.22
N ARG A 664 45.96 -12.45 34.21
CA ARG A 664 45.95 -13.67 35.04
C ARG A 664 46.10 -13.32 36.51
N LEU A 665 45.30 -13.97 37.35
CA LEU A 665 45.32 -13.80 38.80
C LEU A 665 46.54 -14.49 39.40
N ALA A 666 47.20 -13.88 40.40
CA ALA A 666 48.48 -14.37 40.89
C ALA A 666 48.37 -15.67 41.69
N GLU A 667 47.26 -15.87 42.41
CA GLU A 667 47.04 -17.07 43.23
C GLU A 667 46.72 -18.31 42.40
N THR A 668 45.93 -18.16 41.33
CA THR A 668 45.43 -19.30 40.54
C THR A 668 46.16 -19.48 39.23
N SER A 669 46.93 -18.49 38.77
CA SER A 669 47.53 -18.44 37.42
C SER A 669 46.51 -18.63 36.27
N ALA A 670 45.23 -18.51 36.58
CA ALA A 670 44.10 -18.65 35.66
C ALA A 670 43.54 -17.27 35.28
N PRO A 671 42.84 -17.15 34.14
CA PRO A 671 42.05 -15.97 33.85
C PRO A 671 40.94 -15.79 34.91
N PRO A 672 40.52 -14.55 35.21
CA PRO A 672 39.39 -14.32 36.10
C PRO A 672 38.09 -14.91 35.52
N PRO A 673 37.18 -15.39 36.39
CA PRO A 673 35.94 -16.07 35.98
C PRO A 673 34.88 -15.07 35.49
N LEU A 674 35.13 -14.47 34.32
CA LEU A 674 34.29 -13.43 33.71
C LEU A 674 32.90 -13.96 33.31
N ASP A 675 32.87 -15.17 32.76
CA ASP A 675 31.67 -15.92 32.37
C ASP A 675 30.69 -16.08 33.54
N ARG A 676 31.21 -16.52 34.68
CA ARG A 676 30.41 -16.72 35.90
C ARG A 676 29.99 -15.41 36.56
N TRP A 677 30.79 -14.36 36.40
CA TRP A 677 30.53 -13.06 37.01
C TRP A 677 29.47 -12.25 36.26
N ILE A 678 29.52 -12.23 34.92
CA ILE A 678 28.48 -11.57 34.11
C ILE A 678 27.15 -12.34 34.22
N GLY A 679 27.22 -13.67 34.16
CA GLY A 679 26.04 -14.54 34.17
C GLY A 679 25.37 -14.68 32.80
N HIS A 680 24.36 -15.54 32.72
CA HIS A 680 23.61 -15.80 31.49
C HIS A 680 22.67 -14.66 31.12
N THR A 681 22.35 -14.53 29.83
CA THR A 681 21.35 -13.58 29.34
C THR A 681 19.96 -13.87 29.96
N PRO A 682 19.29 -12.87 30.56
CA PRO A 682 17.93 -13.04 31.08
C PRO A 682 16.93 -13.37 29.98
N SER A 683 15.93 -14.22 30.28
CA SER A 683 14.90 -14.65 29.31
C SER A 683 13.98 -13.52 28.83
N SER A 684 13.93 -12.40 29.55
CA SER A 684 13.17 -11.19 29.23
C SER A 684 13.94 -10.18 28.36
N ALA A 685 15.21 -10.43 28.04
CA ALA A 685 16.01 -9.56 27.20
C ALA A 685 15.54 -9.63 25.74
N THR A 686 15.40 -8.48 25.08
CA THR A 686 15.03 -8.40 23.67
C THR A 686 16.26 -8.30 22.77
N PRO A 687 16.18 -8.62 21.45
CA PRO A 687 17.31 -8.42 20.53
C PRO A 687 17.83 -6.98 20.48
N ALA A 688 16.95 -5.99 20.69
CA ALA A 688 17.33 -4.57 20.82
C ALA A 688 18.14 -4.28 22.10
N ASP A 689 18.04 -5.15 23.12
CA ASP A 689 18.88 -5.06 24.32
C ASP A 689 20.30 -5.58 24.08
N GLU A 690 20.49 -6.42 23.06
CA GLU A 690 21.79 -7.00 22.67
C GLU A 690 22.52 -6.18 21.59
N GLU A 691 21.79 -5.48 20.72
CA GLU A 691 22.32 -4.72 19.58
C GLU A 691 23.44 -3.71 19.94
N ASP A 692 23.36 -3.09 21.11
CA ASP A 692 24.33 -2.09 21.57
C ASP A 692 25.53 -2.68 22.35
N LEU A 693 25.61 -4.00 22.55
CA LEU A 693 26.60 -4.64 23.42
C LEU A 693 27.72 -5.29 22.58
N PRO A 694 29.01 -4.98 22.85
CA PRO A 694 30.11 -5.65 22.16
C PRO A 694 30.18 -7.14 22.56
N PRO A 695 30.56 -8.03 21.61
CA PRO A 695 30.74 -9.44 21.90
C PRO A 695 31.92 -9.66 22.85
N ILE A 696 31.75 -10.56 23.82
CA ILE A 696 32.73 -10.90 24.86
C ILE A 696 33.16 -12.36 24.65
N GLY A 697 34.46 -12.57 24.42
CA GLY A 697 35.02 -13.90 24.20
C GLY A 697 34.84 -14.85 25.38
N GLY A 698 34.28 -16.03 25.13
CA GLY A 698 33.95 -17.04 26.16
C GLY A 698 32.63 -16.82 26.91
N VAL A 699 31.90 -15.73 26.61
CA VAL A 699 30.54 -15.47 27.12
C VAL A 699 29.50 -15.58 26.01
N ASP A 700 29.84 -15.10 24.81
CA ASP A 700 28.99 -15.23 23.61
C ASP A 700 29.53 -16.34 22.70
N GLU A 701 28.92 -17.53 22.77
CA GLU A 701 29.40 -18.74 22.08
C GLU A 701 29.26 -18.67 20.55
N GLU A 702 28.41 -17.80 20.00
CA GLU A 702 28.08 -17.77 18.55
C GLU A 702 29.04 -16.94 17.67
N GLU A 703 29.82 -16.00 18.22
CA GLU A 703 30.70 -15.12 17.42
C GLU A 703 32.11 -14.85 18.00
N GLY A 704 32.42 -15.28 19.22
CA GLY A 704 33.54 -14.72 19.99
C GLY A 704 34.73 -15.64 20.25
N LYS A 705 35.92 -15.05 20.18
CA LYS A 705 37.22 -15.56 20.66
C LYS A 705 37.12 -16.36 21.97
N SER A 706 38.05 -17.29 22.20
CA SER A 706 38.10 -18.01 23.48
C SER A 706 38.34 -17.06 24.67
N LEU A 707 37.94 -17.46 25.89
CA LEU A 707 38.24 -16.67 27.10
C LEU A 707 39.75 -16.38 27.25
N GLU A 708 40.62 -17.29 26.81
CA GLU A 708 42.08 -17.07 26.79
C GLU A 708 42.50 -15.96 25.81
N GLU A 709 41.82 -15.85 24.67
CA GLU A 709 42.08 -14.82 23.66
C GLU A 709 41.56 -13.44 24.12
N GLU A 710 40.40 -13.40 24.78
CA GLU A 710 39.85 -12.17 25.39
C GLU A 710 40.79 -11.61 26.48
N MET A 711 41.40 -12.50 27.26
CA MET A 711 42.33 -12.15 28.36
C MET A 711 43.76 -11.88 27.87
N THR A 712 44.01 -11.99 26.55
CA THR A 712 45.31 -11.64 25.96
C THR A 712 45.32 -10.14 25.61
N ILE A 713 46.19 -9.37 26.26
CA ILE A 713 46.27 -7.92 26.10
C ILE A 713 47.32 -7.53 25.06
N LEU A 714 48.50 -8.16 25.13
CA LEU A 714 49.57 -7.97 24.16
C LEU A 714 49.76 -9.24 23.33
N SER A 715 49.70 -9.11 22.01
CA SER A 715 50.05 -10.20 21.10
C SER A 715 51.55 -10.52 21.18
N GLU A 716 51.92 -11.74 20.79
CA GLU A 716 53.32 -12.18 20.82
C GLU A 716 54.21 -11.30 19.92
N ALA A 717 53.69 -10.82 18.78
CA ALA A 717 54.38 -9.87 17.91
C ALA A 717 54.66 -8.53 18.61
N LYS A 718 53.63 -7.93 19.25
CA LYS A 718 53.78 -6.68 20.00
C LYS A 718 54.74 -6.83 21.17
N ARG A 719 54.74 -7.98 21.85
CA ARG A 719 55.67 -8.29 22.94
C ARG A 719 57.13 -8.27 22.49
N GLN A 720 57.43 -8.89 21.34
CA GLN A 720 58.78 -8.90 20.78
C GLN A 720 59.22 -7.50 20.37
N GLU A 721 58.34 -6.74 19.71
CA GLU A 721 58.62 -5.37 19.31
C GLU A 721 58.90 -4.45 20.52
N LEU A 722 58.04 -4.53 21.55
CA LEU A 722 58.21 -3.76 22.79
C LEU A 722 59.54 -4.08 23.47
N THR A 723 59.92 -5.37 23.49
CA THR A 723 61.19 -5.83 24.06
C THR A 723 62.38 -5.22 23.32
N VAL A 724 62.35 -5.18 21.99
CA VAL A 724 63.43 -4.60 21.16
C VAL A 724 63.52 -3.09 21.36
N ARG A 725 62.38 -2.39 21.33
CA ARG A 725 62.35 -0.93 21.53
C ARG A 725 62.80 -0.53 22.93
N PHE A 726 62.37 -1.25 23.96
CA PHE A 726 62.83 -1.04 25.34
C PHE A 726 64.34 -1.23 25.47
N LYS A 727 64.91 -2.33 24.93
CA LYS A 727 66.36 -2.56 24.95
C LYS A 727 67.13 -1.39 24.32
N LYS A 728 66.67 -0.90 23.17
CA LYS A 728 67.28 0.26 22.48
C LYS A 728 67.22 1.53 23.32
N ALA A 729 66.10 1.78 24.02
CA ALA A 729 65.96 2.92 24.92
C ALA A 729 66.89 2.80 26.14
N ALA A 730 66.95 1.62 26.76
CA ALA A 730 67.81 1.33 27.90
C ALA A 730 69.31 1.45 27.55
N ASP A 731 69.72 0.95 26.37
CA ASP A 731 71.09 1.08 25.85
C ASP A 731 71.48 2.56 25.67
N GLY A 732 70.55 3.41 25.22
CA GLY A 732 70.77 4.85 25.11
C GLY A 732 71.14 5.50 26.45
N VAL A 733 70.38 5.18 27.50
CA VAL A 733 70.62 5.69 28.87
C VAL A 733 71.92 5.13 29.46
N TYR A 734 72.26 3.88 29.16
CA TYR A 734 73.53 3.27 29.58
C TYR A 734 74.74 3.96 28.94
N VAL A 735 74.69 4.25 27.64
CA VAL A 735 75.77 4.95 26.92
C VAL A 735 75.93 6.38 27.45
N GLU A 736 74.83 7.06 27.78
CA GLU A 736 74.85 8.37 28.42
C GLU A 736 75.56 8.33 29.79
N ALA A 737 75.20 7.36 30.64
CA ALA A 737 75.85 7.15 31.94
C ALA A 737 77.36 6.88 31.78
N LYS A 738 77.75 6.02 30.84
CA LYS A 738 79.16 5.71 30.55
C LYS A 738 79.94 6.92 30.03
N ARG A 739 79.32 7.78 29.22
CA ARG A 739 79.92 9.05 28.76
C ARG A 739 80.09 10.04 29.91
N SER A 740 79.11 10.12 30.82
CA SER A 740 79.18 11.01 31.99
C SER A 740 80.28 10.62 32.99
N ALA A 741 80.65 9.35 33.06
CA ALA A 741 81.77 8.87 33.86
C ALA A 741 83.15 9.25 33.28
N ILE A 742 83.24 9.51 31.97
CA ILE A 742 84.49 9.91 31.26
C ILE A 742 84.48 11.44 31.07
N GLY A 743 84.46 12.19 32.17
CA GLY A 743 84.64 13.64 32.14
C GLY A 743 86.12 14.02 32.09
N GLY A 744 86.66 14.33 30.91
CA GLY A 744 88.06 14.74 30.74
C GLY A 744 88.33 15.71 29.58
N MET A 745 88.59 16.98 29.94
CA MET A 745 89.28 18.05 29.19
C MET A 745 88.58 18.70 27.98
N THR A 746 87.84 19.79 28.22
CA THR A 746 87.58 20.83 27.21
C THR A 746 88.73 21.84 27.18
N GLN A 747 89.77 21.60 26.39
CA GLN A 747 90.64 22.69 25.91
C GLN A 747 90.14 23.12 24.53
N VAL A 748 89.79 24.40 24.40
CA VAL A 748 89.43 25.01 23.11
C VAL A 748 90.67 24.99 22.22
N PRO A 749 90.63 24.38 21.03
CA PRO A 749 91.78 24.31 20.13
C PRO A 749 92.26 25.71 19.72
N LEU A 750 93.58 25.93 19.74
CA LEU A 750 94.21 27.24 19.47
C LEU A 750 93.86 27.83 18.10
N TYR A 751 93.54 27.01 17.09
CA TYR A 751 93.11 27.50 15.77
C TYR A 751 91.77 28.25 15.82
N PHE A 752 90.93 27.97 16.82
CA PHE A 752 89.63 28.62 17.00
C PHE A 752 89.80 30.09 17.40
N TYR A 753 90.82 30.41 18.20
CA TYR A 753 91.20 31.79 18.51
C TYR A 753 91.73 32.54 17.28
N GLY A 754 92.44 31.86 16.38
CA GLY A 754 92.90 32.45 15.11
C GLY A 754 91.76 32.78 14.14
N LEU A 755 90.75 31.90 14.06
CA LEU A 755 89.55 32.11 13.25
C LEU A 755 88.70 33.28 13.77
N LEU A 756 88.55 33.38 15.09
CA LEU A 756 87.77 34.43 15.77
C LEU A 756 88.37 35.83 15.55
N LEU A 757 89.69 35.92 15.40
CA LEU A 757 90.42 37.16 15.17
C LEU A 757 90.40 37.60 13.69
N ALA A 758 90.29 36.65 12.75
CA ALA A 758 90.31 36.93 11.31
C ALA A 758 88.95 37.33 10.73
N LEU A 759 87.85 36.78 11.26
CA LEU A 759 86.51 36.96 10.69
C LEU A 759 85.59 37.83 11.54
N GLY A 760 85.83 38.02 12.83
CA GLY A 760 84.91 38.71 13.74
C GLY A 760 83.77 37.79 14.22
N TRP A 761 83.27 38.06 15.43
CA TRP A 761 82.29 37.19 16.10
C TRP A 761 80.92 37.17 15.41
N ASN A 762 80.50 38.29 14.82
CA ASN A 762 79.20 38.40 14.15
C ASN A 762 79.20 37.73 12.78
N GLU A 763 80.28 37.84 12.00
CA GLU A 763 80.38 37.18 10.70
C GLU A 763 80.56 35.66 10.81
N ILE A 764 81.30 35.14 11.80
CA ILE A 764 81.40 33.69 12.04
C ILE A 764 80.05 33.08 12.38
N ILE A 765 79.26 33.75 13.23
CA ILE A 765 77.91 33.29 13.56
C ILE A 765 76.99 33.38 12.33
N ALA A 766 77.11 34.42 11.49
CA ALA A 766 76.33 34.53 10.26
C ALA A 766 76.66 33.42 9.24
N VAL A 767 77.93 33.02 9.13
CA VAL A 767 78.37 31.93 8.24
C VAL A 767 77.97 30.56 8.78
N LEU A 768 78.04 30.31 10.09
CA LEU A 768 77.64 29.04 10.70
C LEU A 768 76.12 28.84 10.75
N ARG A 769 75.34 29.92 10.82
CA ARG A 769 73.86 29.86 10.92
C ARG A 769 73.19 29.82 9.55
N ASN A 770 73.89 30.17 8.47
CA ASN A 770 73.38 30.08 7.11
C ASN A 770 74.01 28.88 6.37
N PRO A 771 73.27 27.79 6.12
CA PRO A 771 73.81 26.57 5.52
C PRO A 771 74.37 26.77 4.11
N ALA A 772 73.92 27.78 3.37
CA ALA A 772 74.45 28.09 2.04
C ALA A 772 75.86 28.70 2.09
N TYR A 773 76.14 29.59 3.04
CA TYR A 773 77.47 30.19 3.20
C TYR A 773 78.48 29.20 3.79
N PHE A 774 78.05 28.33 4.70
CA PHE A 774 78.89 27.26 5.22
C PHE A 774 79.28 26.27 4.11
N PHE A 775 78.34 25.90 3.23
CA PHE A 775 78.61 25.05 2.08
C PHE A 775 79.55 25.73 1.08
N LEU A 776 79.38 27.03 0.80
CA LEU A 776 80.28 27.79 -0.06
C LEU A 776 81.71 27.81 0.50
N LEU A 777 81.87 28.04 1.80
CA LEU A 777 83.18 28.05 2.46
C LEU A 777 83.83 26.67 2.42
N PHE A 778 83.05 25.60 2.60
CA PHE A 778 83.50 24.22 2.43
C PHE A 778 83.95 23.95 0.98
N VAL A 779 83.19 24.36 -0.03
CA VAL A 779 83.56 24.19 -1.45
C VAL A 779 84.81 25.01 -1.79
N CYS A 780 84.96 26.23 -1.27
CA CYS A 780 86.17 27.02 -1.45
C CYS A 780 87.39 26.39 -0.77
N ALA A 781 87.22 25.81 0.44
CA ALA A 781 88.30 25.12 1.15
C ALA A 781 88.71 23.84 0.43
N VAL A 782 87.75 23.04 -0.07
CA VAL A 782 88.01 21.86 -0.89
C VAL A 782 88.67 22.26 -2.21
N GLY A 783 88.20 23.32 -2.86
CA GLY A 783 88.80 23.86 -4.09
C GLY A 783 90.23 24.32 -3.89
N ALA A 784 90.51 25.07 -2.82
CA ALA A 784 91.85 25.53 -2.45
C ALA A 784 92.78 24.35 -2.08
N TYR A 785 92.24 23.33 -1.41
CA TYR A 785 92.98 22.12 -1.07
C TYR A 785 93.33 21.29 -2.30
N VAL A 786 92.39 21.15 -3.25
CA VAL A 786 92.61 20.46 -4.54
C VAL A 786 93.61 21.21 -5.42
N THR A 787 93.53 22.55 -5.50
CA THR A 787 94.50 23.35 -6.27
C THR A 787 95.89 23.37 -5.65
N TYR A 788 95.99 23.33 -4.32
CA TYR A 788 97.25 23.17 -3.60
C TYR A 788 97.86 21.78 -3.81
N GLN A 789 97.08 20.69 -3.69
CA GLN A 789 97.59 19.33 -3.89
C GLN A 789 98.00 19.03 -5.32
N LEU A 790 97.30 19.59 -6.31
CA LEU A 790 97.63 19.38 -7.73
C LEU A 790 98.67 20.38 -8.27
N ASN A 791 99.17 21.29 -7.44
CA ASN A 791 100.16 22.31 -7.78
C ASN A 791 99.77 23.17 -9.01
N LEU A 792 98.47 23.44 -9.17
CA LEU A 792 97.87 24.06 -10.36
C LEU A 792 97.85 25.60 -10.35
N TRP A 793 98.44 26.24 -9.34
CA TRP A 793 98.45 27.70 -9.21
C TRP A 793 99.16 28.41 -10.39
N GLY A 794 100.25 27.83 -10.91
CA GLY A 794 100.98 28.41 -12.05
C GLY A 794 100.21 28.38 -13.38
N PRO A 795 99.63 27.24 -13.79
CA PRO A 795 98.78 27.14 -14.99
C PRO A 795 97.52 28.01 -14.93
N ILE A 796 96.85 28.09 -13.78
CA ILE A 796 95.59 28.85 -13.62
C ILE A 796 95.83 30.36 -13.81
N ILE A 797 96.94 30.90 -13.28
CA ILE A 797 97.28 32.32 -13.44
C ILE A 797 97.60 32.66 -14.91
N LYS A 798 98.34 31.79 -15.62
CA LYS A 798 98.65 31.99 -17.05
C LYS A 798 97.44 31.82 -17.97
N MET A 799 96.50 30.95 -17.61
CA MET A 799 95.24 30.77 -18.35
C MET A 799 94.27 31.93 -18.13
N THR A 800 94.31 32.57 -16.95
CA THR A 800 93.47 33.73 -16.62
C THR A 800 93.94 35.01 -17.33
N GLU A 801 95.25 35.21 -17.51
CA GLU A 801 95.80 36.30 -18.34
C GLU A 801 95.51 36.10 -19.83
N ALA A 802 95.62 34.87 -20.35
CA ALA A 802 95.32 34.54 -21.75
C ALA A 802 93.81 34.66 -22.08
N ALA A 803 92.92 34.25 -21.16
CA ALA A 803 91.47 34.34 -21.36
C ALA A 803 90.93 35.79 -21.30
N SER A 804 91.57 36.69 -20.53
CA SER A 804 91.12 38.09 -20.42
C SER A 804 91.34 38.91 -21.70
N SER A 805 92.36 38.58 -22.51
CA SER A 805 92.70 39.29 -23.75
C SER A 805 91.91 38.81 -24.97
N GLN A 806 91.42 37.56 -24.98
CA GLN A 806 90.53 37.04 -26.02
C GLN A 806 89.03 37.34 -25.75
N ALA A 807 88.62 37.49 -24.49
CA ALA A 807 87.22 37.79 -24.12
C ALA A 807 86.75 39.21 -24.50
N LEU A 808 87.67 40.19 -24.59
CA LEU A 808 87.33 41.58 -24.97
C LEU A 808 87.09 41.79 -26.48
N VAL A 809 87.61 40.89 -27.33
CA VAL A 809 87.49 40.99 -28.79
C VAL A 809 86.31 40.19 -29.33
N GLU A 810 85.98 39.04 -28.71
CA GLU A 810 84.83 38.22 -29.08
C GLU A 810 83.50 38.76 -28.49
N GLY A 811 83.55 39.49 -27.37
CA GLY A 811 82.39 40.09 -26.70
C GLY A 811 81.73 41.26 -27.46
N LYS A 812 82.48 42.03 -28.26
CA LYS A 812 81.90 43.10 -29.10
C LYS A 812 81.25 42.59 -30.39
N LYS A 813 81.59 41.38 -30.82
CA LYS A 813 81.08 40.76 -32.05
C LYS A 813 79.79 39.96 -31.79
N ARG A 814 79.72 39.24 -30.67
CA ARG A 814 78.52 38.45 -30.27
C ARG A 814 77.36 39.27 -29.67
N LEU A 815 77.60 40.49 -29.18
CA LEU A 815 76.53 41.37 -28.69
C LEU A 815 75.67 41.97 -29.83
N ARG A 816 76.16 41.94 -31.08
CA ARG A 816 75.43 42.41 -32.27
C ARG A 816 74.63 41.30 -32.96
N GLU A 817 74.97 40.04 -32.75
CA GLU A 817 74.23 38.87 -33.29
C GLU A 817 73.17 38.33 -32.31
N PHE A 818 73.18 38.75 -31.04
CA PHE A 818 72.25 38.30 -30.00
C PHE A 818 70.92 39.09 -29.93
N LEU A 819 70.72 40.09 -30.79
CA LEU A 819 69.51 40.94 -30.82
C LEU A 819 68.46 40.51 -31.87
N GLU A 820 68.69 39.43 -32.63
CA GLU A 820 67.76 38.94 -33.63
C GLU A 820 67.39 37.46 -33.38
N SER A 821 66.09 37.21 -33.17
CA SER A 821 65.36 35.93 -33.19
C SER A 821 65.25 35.05 -31.92
N SER A 822 64.10 35.23 -31.26
CA SER A 822 63.03 34.23 -31.05
C SER A 822 63.34 32.90 -30.35
N ASP A 823 63.04 32.91 -29.05
CA ASP A 823 62.15 32.00 -28.31
C ASP A 823 62.00 30.49 -28.65
N THR A 824 62.13 29.74 -27.56
CA THR A 824 61.45 28.48 -27.18
C THR A 824 61.92 27.16 -27.81
N GLY A 825 62.61 26.35 -26.99
CA GLY A 825 63.01 25.02 -27.42
C GLY A 825 63.72 24.15 -26.37
N ARG A 826 63.07 23.95 -25.22
CA ARG A 826 63.14 22.73 -24.40
C ARG A 826 64.45 22.39 -23.66
N GLN A 827 64.25 22.34 -22.33
CA GLN A 827 64.67 21.26 -21.43
C GLN A 827 66.19 21.19 -21.15
N ALA A 828 66.68 21.21 -19.91
CA ALA A 828 66.15 20.54 -18.73
C ALA A 828 66.94 20.96 -17.46
N ILE A 829 66.21 21.06 -16.34
CA ILE A 829 66.62 20.76 -14.95
C ILE A 829 67.43 21.81 -14.16
N ALA A 830 66.71 22.61 -13.36
CA ALA A 830 66.57 22.49 -11.89
C ALA A 830 65.47 23.50 -11.47
N MET A 831 64.46 23.20 -10.65
CA MET A 831 64.56 22.57 -9.34
C MET A 831 63.34 21.72 -9.00
N SER A 832 63.62 20.50 -8.56
CA SER A 832 62.84 19.76 -7.57
C SER A 832 63.43 20.04 -6.19
N ALA A 833 62.61 20.48 -5.24
CA ALA A 833 62.91 20.45 -3.82
C ALA A 833 61.69 19.91 -3.05
N GLY A 834 61.93 18.83 -2.28
CA GLY A 834 61.03 18.19 -1.28
C GLY A 834 60.01 17.21 -1.88
N SER A 835 60.02 15.87 -1.70
CA SER A 835 60.37 14.99 -0.56
C SER A 835 59.71 15.45 0.75
N GLY A 836 58.73 14.77 1.36
CA GLY A 836 58.05 13.51 1.07
C GLY A 836 57.45 12.93 2.36
N ARG A 837 56.29 12.27 2.24
CA ARG A 837 55.70 11.20 3.11
C ARG A 837 55.40 11.53 4.58
N SER A 838 54.38 10.99 5.25
CA SER A 838 53.21 10.14 4.92
C SER A 838 52.48 9.89 6.26
N GLY A 839 51.16 9.85 6.24
CA GLY A 839 50.33 9.43 7.38
C GLY A 839 48.84 9.63 7.08
N GLU A 840 48.24 8.61 6.47
CA GLU A 840 46.79 8.39 6.28
C GLU A 840 46.10 8.31 7.66
N GLN A 841 44.88 8.83 7.88
CA GLN A 841 43.57 8.19 7.67
C GLN A 841 42.53 9.14 8.36
N HIS A 842 41.30 9.45 7.94
CA HIS A 842 40.28 8.85 7.08
C HIS A 842 39.50 10.00 6.39
N GLU A 843 39.47 10.06 5.06
CA GLU A 843 38.47 10.80 4.29
C GLU A 843 37.58 9.79 3.56
N LEU A 844 36.30 9.77 3.89
CA LEU A 844 35.28 9.06 3.12
C LEU A 844 35.05 9.83 1.80
N SER A 845 35.64 9.31 0.73
CA SER A 845 35.15 9.29 -0.66
C SER A 845 34.48 10.57 -1.20
N ASP A 846 35.28 11.58 -1.51
CA ASP A 846 35.00 12.57 -2.56
C ASP A 846 35.59 12.08 -3.90
N LEU A 847 34.89 11.16 -4.57
CA LEU A 847 35.22 10.72 -5.93
C LEU A 847 34.30 11.38 -6.97
N ARG A 848 34.68 12.62 -7.32
CA ARG A 848 34.64 13.28 -8.65
C ARG A 848 33.35 13.20 -9.50
N ILE A 849 32.53 14.25 -9.38
CA ILE A 849 31.60 14.75 -10.41
C ILE A 849 32.36 15.53 -11.53
N SER A 850 33.70 15.58 -11.49
CA SER A 850 34.54 16.48 -12.28
C SER A 850 34.81 16.06 -13.73
N GLU A 851 34.12 15.06 -14.29
CA GLU A 851 34.40 14.52 -15.64
C GLU A 851 33.21 14.60 -16.62
N LEU A 852 32.13 15.33 -16.30
CA LEU A 852 31.02 15.54 -17.23
C LEU A 852 31.37 16.67 -18.24
N PRO A 853 31.35 16.44 -19.56
CA PRO A 853 31.54 17.49 -20.57
C PRO A 853 30.49 18.61 -20.43
N GLU A 854 30.93 19.86 -20.34
CA GLU A 854 30.04 21.01 -20.06
C GLU A 854 29.06 21.31 -21.21
N LYS A 855 29.50 21.11 -22.46
CA LYS A 855 28.67 21.36 -23.65
C LYS A 855 28.50 20.12 -24.49
N TYR A 856 27.41 20.10 -25.26
CA TYR A 856 27.10 19.04 -26.22
C TYR A 856 28.20 18.86 -27.27
N ASP A 857 28.88 19.94 -27.66
CA ASP A 857 29.99 19.86 -28.62
C ASP A 857 31.27 19.25 -28.01
N ASP A 858 31.38 19.22 -26.68
CA ASP A 858 32.51 18.63 -25.97
C ASP A 858 32.35 17.10 -25.79
N LEU A 859 31.20 16.54 -26.21
CA LEU A 859 30.94 15.11 -26.16
C LEU A 859 31.88 14.35 -27.12
N PRO A 860 32.63 13.34 -26.63
CA PRO A 860 33.45 12.49 -27.50
C PRO A 860 32.63 11.77 -28.56
N ASP A 861 31.39 11.39 -28.20
CA ASP A 861 30.40 10.81 -29.10
C ASP A 861 29.04 11.45 -28.79
N LYS A 862 28.50 12.17 -29.77
CA LYS A 862 27.22 12.88 -29.61
C LYS A 862 26.06 11.93 -29.31
N ARG A 863 26.15 10.67 -29.72
CA ARG A 863 25.07 9.68 -29.56
C ARG A 863 25.14 8.90 -28.24
N ARG A 864 26.29 8.90 -27.55
CA ARG A 864 26.47 8.11 -26.32
C ARG A 864 27.49 8.71 -25.36
N PHE A 865 27.18 8.59 -24.08
CA PHE A 865 28.09 8.96 -23.00
C PHE A 865 27.90 8.02 -21.81
N TRP A 866 28.82 7.06 -21.66
CA TRP A 866 28.79 6.03 -20.60
C TRP A 866 30.01 6.15 -19.69
N PRO A 867 29.97 7.06 -18.72
CA PRO A 867 31.12 7.42 -17.88
C PRO A 867 31.38 6.44 -16.74
N ALA A 868 30.38 5.64 -16.35
CA ALA A 868 30.46 4.72 -15.22
C ALA A 868 30.89 3.32 -15.67
N ALA A 869 31.60 2.60 -14.78
CA ALA A 869 32.01 1.22 -15.06
C ALA A 869 30.80 0.28 -15.16
N ALA A 870 30.88 -0.69 -16.08
CA ALA A 870 29.85 -1.72 -16.27
C ALA A 870 29.56 -2.47 -14.97
N GLY A 871 28.27 -2.59 -14.62
CA GLY A 871 27.77 -3.26 -13.41
C GLY A 871 27.86 -2.42 -12.13
N SER A 872 28.35 -1.18 -12.19
CA SER A 872 28.42 -0.29 -11.02
C SER A 872 27.07 0.32 -10.67
N ALA A 873 26.92 0.76 -9.41
CA ALA A 873 25.72 1.49 -8.98
C ALA A 873 25.54 2.83 -9.74
N GLU A 874 26.63 3.47 -10.13
CA GLU A 874 26.61 4.71 -10.91
C GLU A 874 26.11 4.49 -12.34
N GLU A 875 26.48 3.38 -12.98
CA GLU A 875 25.90 2.99 -14.27
C GLU A 875 24.39 2.76 -14.13
N GLY A 876 23.97 2.08 -13.06
CA GLY A 876 22.55 1.88 -12.77
C GLY A 876 21.75 3.18 -12.62
N LEU A 877 22.36 4.28 -12.19
CA LEU A 877 21.70 5.58 -12.00
C LEU A 877 21.69 6.47 -13.25
N GLY A 878 22.64 6.28 -14.18
CA GLY A 878 22.79 7.17 -15.33
C GLY A 878 22.96 8.64 -14.90
N MET A 879 22.19 9.56 -15.47
CA MET A 879 22.22 10.99 -15.12
C MET A 879 21.50 11.34 -13.82
N LEU A 880 20.76 10.41 -13.19
CA LEU A 880 20.23 10.63 -11.84
C LEU A 880 21.34 10.83 -10.80
N ARG A 881 22.58 10.44 -11.11
CA ARG A 881 23.77 10.76 -10.27
C ARG A 881 24.02 12.26 -10.10
N LEU A 882 23.41 13.11 -10.94
CA LEU A 882 23.44 14.57 -10.79
C LEU A 882 22.63 15.05 -9.57
N LEU A 883 21.69 14.23 -9.08
CA LEU A 883 20.90 14.47 -7.88
C LEU A 883 21.71 14.09 -6.63
N THR A 884 22.79 14.84 -6.38
CA THR A 884 23.63 14.65 -5.19
C THR A 884 22.91 15.11 -3.93
N PRO A 885 23.34 14.66 -2.73
CA PRO A 885 22.75 15.14 -1.47
C PRO A 885 22.67 16.67 -1.38
N GLU A 886 23.67 17.39 -1.89
CA GLU A 886 23.71 18.86 -1.89
C GLU A 886 22.65 19.46 -2.82
N VAL A 887 22.51 18.91 -4.04
CA VAL A 887 21.51 19.36 -5.03
C VAL A 887 20.10 19.10 -4.51
N VAL A 888 19.85 17.92 -3.93
CA VAL A 888 18.55 17.55 -3.35
C VAL A 888 18.22 18.42 -2.14
N ALA A 889 19.19 18.65 -1.25
CA ALA A 889 19.00 19.53 -0.09
C ALA A 889 18.74 20.99 -0.49
N ASP A 890 19.42 21.51 -1.53
CA ASP A 890 19.13 22.85 -2.06
C ASP A 890 17.75 22.93 -2.70
N ALA A 891 17.36 21.92 -3.49
CA ALA A 891 16.02 21.84 -4.06
C ALA A 891 14.95 21.82 -2.97
N ALA A 892 15.11 20.99 -1.93
CA ALA A 892 14.17 20.93 -0.81
C ALA A 892 14.08 22.27 -0.07
N ARG A 893 15.22 22.87 0.27
CA ARG A 893 15.30 24.16 0.99
C ARG A 893 14.69 25.32 0.19
N THR A 894 14.88 25.34 -1.12
CA THR A 894 14.47 26.48 -1.96
C THR A 894 13.07 26.32 -2.54
N GLN A 895 12.62 25.09 -2.78
CA GLN A 895 11.36 24.82 -3.47
C GLN A 895 10.23 24.35 -2.54
N VAL A 896 10.47 23.93 -1.30
CA VAL A 896 9.38 23.58 -0.35
C VAL A 896 9.11 24.79 0.55
N GLN A 897 8.25 25.69 0.09
CA GLN A 897 7.92 26.96 0.74
C GLN A 897 6.50 27.01 1.29
N THR A 898 5.53 26.40 0.60
CA THR A 898 4.11 26.41 0.98
C THR A 898 3.65 25.08 1.58
N GLY A 899 4.33 23.98 1.26
CA GLY A 899 3.93 22.62 1.64
C GLY A 899 2.75 22.09 0.81
N GLU A 900 2.28 22.82 -0.20
CA GLU A 900 1.25 22.33 -1.12
C GLU A 900 1.81 21.16 -1.95
N ARG A 901 0.99 20.12 -2.12
CA ARG A 901 1.38 18.86 -2.76
C ARG A 901 0.46 18.59 -3.93
N VAL A 902 1.04 18.22 -5.06
CA VAL A 902 0.30 17.82 -6.27
C VAL A 902 0.77 16.42 -6.68
N CYS A 903 -0.17 15.49 -6.81
CA CYS A 903 0.09 14.16 -7.36
C CYS A 903 0.31 14.30 -8.86
N LEU A 904 1.40 13.73 -9.39
CA LEU A 904 1.69 13.75 -10.83
C LEU A 904 1.43 12.40 -11.51
N ASN A 905 0.89 11.43 -10.76
CA ASN A 905 0.46 10.15 -11.31
C ASN A 905 -0.94 10.33 -11.90
N TRP A 906 -1.10 9.93 -13.15
CA TRP A 906 -2.40 9.70 -13.74
C TRP A 906 -3.01 8.41 -13.18
N ASP A 907 -4.31 8.26 -13.36
CA ASP A 907 -5.03 7.10 -12.85
C ASP A 907 -4.52 5.80 -13.50
N LEU A 908 -4.32 4.74 -12.70
CA LEU A 908 -3.71 3.47 -13.16
C LEU A 908 -4.55 2.72 -14.19
N GLU A 909 -5.87 2.97 -14.25
CA GLU A 909 -6.72 2.41 -15.30
C GLU A 909 -6.48 3.11 -16.64
N LYS A 910 -6.06 4.38 -16.64
CA LYS A 910 -5.70 5.10 -17.87
C LYS A 910 -4.34 4.61 -18.36
N LEU A 911 -4.08 4.52 -19.65
CA LEU A 911 -4.93 4.74 -20.81
C LEU A 911 -5.70 3.45 -21.14
N ASP A 912 -7.05 3.49 -21.17
CA ASP A 912 -7.93 2.34 -21.43
C ASP A 912 -8.95 2.60 -22.56
N PRO A 913 -8.97 1.78 -23.64
CA PRO A 913 -8.07 0.64 -23.91
C PRO A 913 -6.63 1.06 -24.25
N PRO A 914 -5.61 0.32 -23.78
CA PRO A 914 -4.22 0.69 -24.01
C PRO A 914 -3.79 0.50 -25.46
N GLY A 915 -2.88 1.37 -25.93
CA GLY A 915 -2.25 1.24 -27.25
C GLY A 915 -1.21 0.12 -27.32
N PHE A 916 -0.62 -0.07 -28.51
CA PHE A 916 0.52 -0.96 -28.76
C PHE A 916 0.31 -2.44 -28.38
N GLY A 917 -0.94 -2.91 -28.30
CA GLY A 917 -1.26 -4.29 -27.91
C GLY A 917 -0.88 -4.64 -26.48
N ARG A 918 -0.68 -3.64 -25.61
CA ARG A 918 -0.41 -3.84 -24.18
C ARG A 918 -1.63 -4.48 -23.51
N LYS A 919 -1.40 -5.27 -22.45
CA LYS A 919 -2.49 -5.82 -21.65
C LYS A 919 -3.14 -4.70 -20.83
N PRO A 920 -4.48 -4.61 -20.79
CA PRO A 920 -5.19 -3.69 -19.91
C PRO A 920 -4.93 -4.00 -18.43
N PHE A 921 -4.99 -2.94 -17.62
CA PHE A 921 -4.98 -2.97 -16.17
C PHE A 921 -6.15 -3.83 -15.65
N GLU A 922 -5.84 -4.69 -14.70
CA GLU A 922 -6.82 -5.52 -14.00
C GLU A 922 -6.58 -5.38 -12.49
N HIS A 923 -7.61 -4.94 -11.77
CA HIS A 923 -7.65 -4.88 -10.31
C HIS A 923 -8.70 -5.88 -9.80
N LYS A 924 -8.27 -6.79 -8.93
CA LYS A 924 -9.12 -7.80 -8.31
C LYS A 924 -9.13 -7.59 -6.81
N VAL A 925 -10.29 -7.22 -6.28
CA VAL A 925 -10.56 -7.19 -4.84
C VAL A 925 -11.05 -8.57 -4.43
N GLN A 926 -10.39 -9.20 -3.46
CA GLN A 926 -10.73 -10.53 -2.98
C GLN A 926 -10.93 -10.55 -1.46
N TRP A 927 -11.85 -11.37 -0.98
CA TRP A 927 -12.01 -11.60 0.45
C TRP A 927 -10.82 -12.41 0.98
N VAL A 928 -10.14 -11.89 1.99
CA VAL A 928 -9.25 -12.70 2.84
C VAL A 928 -10.09 -13.53 3.82
N ALA A 929 -11.11 -12.88 4.39
CA ALA A 929 -12.08 -13.48 5.27
C ALA A 929 -13.46 -12.85 5.00
N PRO A 930 -14.44 -13.60 4.44
CA PRO A 930 -15.75 -13.06 4.09
C PRO A 930 -16.46 -12.35 5.25
N GLY A 931 -16.84 -11.09 5.04
CA GLY A 931 -17.45 -10.23 6.04
C GLY A 931 -16.47 -9.57 7.03
N VAL A 932 -15.16 -9.78 6.89
CA VAL A 932 -14.14 -9.30 7.83
C VAL A 932 -13.02 -8.49 7.15
N ALA A 933 -12.42 -8.98 6.06
CA ALA A 933 -11.23 -8.35 5.46
C ALA A 933 -11.07 -8.64 3.95
N PHE A 934 -10.52 -7.67 3.21
CA PHE A 934 -10.22 -7.72 1.78
C PHE A 934 -8.71 -7.58 1.52
N ASP A 935 -8.26 -8.20 0.43
CA ASP A 935 -6.96 -8.03 -0.22
C ASP A 935 -7.16 -7.60 -1.68
N ASP A 936 -6.14 -7.00 -2.28
CA ASP A 936 -6.12 -6.58 -3.68
C ASP A 936 -5.00 -7.27 -4.48
N GLU A 937 -5.30 -7.65 -5.71
CA GLU A 937 -4.33 -8.09 -6.70
C GLU A 937 -4.33 -7.12 -7.90
N TYR A 938 -3.14 -6.61 -8.25
CA TYR A 938 -2.94 -5.70 -9.37
C TYR A 938 -2.15 -6.39 -10.49
N HIS A 939 -2.74 -6.48 -11.67
CA HIS A 939 -2.07 -6.92 -12.90
C HIS A 939 -2.03 -5.78 -13.89
N PHE A 940 -0.85 -5.25 -14.18
CA PHE A 940 -0.73 -4.15 -15.13
C PHE A 940 0.63 -4.09 -15.82
N ASN A 941 0.64 -3.47 -17.00
CA ASN A 941 1.87 -3.02 -17.64
C ASN A 941 2.17 -1.59 -17.17
N PRO A 942 3.33 -1.30 -16.56
CA PRO A 942 3.67 0.05 -16.11
C PRO A 942 3.50 1.14 -17.17
N GLN A 943 3.73 0.82 -18.46
CA GLN A 943 3.61 1.77 -19.58
C GLN A 943 2.17 1.92 -20.09
N GLN A 944 1.16 1.48 -19.34
CA GLN A 944 -0.24 1.78 -19.65
C GLN A 944 -0.64 3.18 -19.17
N SER A 945 -0.20 3.56 -17.97
CA SER A 945 -0.44 4.87 -17.33
C SER A 945 0.89 5.60 -17.17
N SER A 946 0.92 6.70 -16.39
CA SER A 946 2.14 7.43 -16.06
C SER A 946 3.28 6.48 -15.70
N GLN A 947 4.44 6.67 -16.34
CA GLN A 947 5.59 5.80 -16.15
C GLN A 947 6.91 6.52 -16.29
N TRP A 948 7.93 5.97 -15.61
CA TRP A 948 9.32 6.15 -16.01
C TRP A 948 9.77 5.01 -16.91
N ASP A 949 10.32 5.36 -18.06
CA ASP A 949 11.04 4.45 -18.92
C ASP A 949 12.46 4.21 -18.41
N GLY A 950 12.76 2.96 -18.10
CA GLY A 950 14.06 2.51 -17.65
C GLY A 950 15.06 2.35 -18.80
N PHE A 951 16.34 2.25 -18.46
CA PHE A 951 17.41 2.08 -19.45
C PHE A 951 17.37 0.75 -20.22
N ARG A 952 16.50 -0.19 -19.81
CA ARG A 952 16.21 -1.46 -20.50
C ARG A 952 15.10 -1.32 -21.55
N HIS A 953 14.43 -0.18 -21.65
CA HIS A 953 13.22 0.00 -22.46
C HIS A 953 13.52 0.08 -23.96
N HIS A 954 14.51 0.88 -24.34
CA HIS A 954 14.83 1.16 -25.74
C HIS A 954 16.33 0.97 -26.01
N THR A 955 16.66 0.50 -27.22
CA THR A 955 18.05 0.34 -27.67
C THR A 955 18.60 1.63 -28.28
N ALA A 956 19.91 1.82 -28.22
CA ALA A 956 20.59 2.76 -29.08
C ALA A 956 20.63 2.22 -30.54
N PRO A 957 20.79 3.10 -31.55
CA PRO A 957 21.13 2.71 -32.91
C PRO A 957 22.41 1.86 -32.90
N ALA A 958 22.56 0.97 -33.89
CA ALA A 958 23.67 0.02 -33.95
C ALA A 958 25.04 0.70 -33.70
N PRO A 959 25.87 0.16 -32.78
CA PRO A 959 27.00 0.85 -32.17
C PRO A 959 28.24 0.94 -33.06
N THR A 960 28.30 0.16 -34.16
CA THR A 960 29.45 0.11 -35.07
C THR A 960 29.01 -0.16 -36.51
N ALA A 961 29.74 0.41 -37.47
CA ALA A 961 29.57 0.13 -38.90
C ALA A 961 29.92 -1.33 -39.29
N GLU A 962 30.55 -2.06 -38.36
CA GLU A 962 31.07 -3.42 -38.52
C GLU A 962 30.01 -4.50 -38.21
N ASP A 963 28.96 -4.16 -37.44
CA ASP A 963 27.91 -5.10 -37.03
C ASP A 963 26.57 -4.36 -36.88
N ALA A 964 26.00 -3.96 -38.04
CA ALA A 964 24.82 -3.10 -38.14
C ALA A 964 23.55 -3.69 -37.51
N ASP A 965 23.52 -5.00 -37.25
CA ASP A 965 22.36 -5.69 -36.67
C ASP A 965 22.41 -5.75 -35.13
N ARG A 966 23.57 -5.48 -34.51
CA ARG A 966 23.74 -5.60 -33.06
C ARG A 966 23.22 -4.36 -32.34
N LYS A 967 21.98 -4.40 -31.86
CA LYS A 967 21.41 -3.33 -31.01
C LYS A 967 21.86 -3.48 -29.56
N LEU A 968 22.29 -2.38 -28.94
CA LEU A 968 22.72 -2.33 -27.53
C LEU A 968 21.83 -1.36 -26.74
N PHE A 969 21.67 -1.64 -25.45
CA PHE A 969 21.02 -0.77 -24.48
C PHE A 969 22.06 0.10 -23.76
N TYR A 970 21.63 0.89 -22.77
CA TYR A 970 22.52 1.75 -21.99
C TYR A 970 23.73 0.99 -21.40
N GLY A 971 24.89 1.64 -21.39
CA GLY A 971 26.14 1.03 -20.91
C GLY A 971 26.66 -0.13 -21.77
N GLY A 972 26.12 -0.30 -22.99
CA GLY A 972 26.45 -1.41 -23.87
C GLY A 972 25.82 -2.75 -23.46
N THR A 973 24.78 -2.72 -22.63
CA THR A 973 24.07 -3.92 -22.16
C THR A 973 23.36 -4.62 -23.33
N THR A 974 23.40 -5.95 -23.41
CA THR A 974 22.76 -6.72 -24.49
C THR A 974 21.36 -7.21 -24.12
N ALA A 975 20.59 -7.64 -25.12
CA ALA A 975 19.27 -8.23 -24.90
C ALA A 975 19.35 -9.54 -24.08
N GLU A 976 20.40 -10.34 -24.29
CA GLU A 976 20.65 -11.58 -23.54
C GLU A 976 20.88 -11.28 -22.06
N GLU A 977 21.65 -10.23 -21.73
CA GLU A 977 21.84 -9.78 -20.35
C GLU A 977 20.52 -9.33 -19.71
N ILE A 978 19.63 -8.65 -20.45
CA ILE A 978 18.35 -8.18 -19.91
C ILE A 978 17.37 -9.35 -19.67
N LEU A 979 17.38 -10.33 -20.56
CA LEU A 979 16.53 -11.53 -20.47
C LEU A 979 17.02 -12.53 -19.41
N ASP A 980 18.28 -12.47 -19.00
CA ASP A 980 18.81 -13.28 -17.90
C ASP A 980 18.12 -12.92 -16.58
N PRO A 981 17.38 -13.86 -15.95
CA PRO A 981 16.73 -13.63 -14.68
C PRO A 981 17.68 -13.22 -13.55
N ASN A 982 18.97 -13.53 -13.62
CA ASN A 982 19.93 -13.23 -12.57
C ASN A 982 20.63 -11.88 -12.76
N CYS A 983 20.45 -11.23 -13.91
CA CYS A 983 21.09 -9.96 -14.22
C CYS A 983 20.16 -8.79 -13.91
N ASN A 984 20.57 -7.94 -12.96
CA ASN A 984 19.86 -6.71 -12.58
C ASN A 984 20.47 -5.42 -13.15
N ARG A 985 21.56 -5.52 -13.94
CA ARG A 985 22.28 -4.39 -14.54
C ARG A 985 21.31 -3.40 -15.19
N ILE A 986 21.50 -2.10 -14.96
CA ILE A 986 20.67 -0.99 -15.47
C ILE A 986 19.15 -1.09 -15.22
N GLY A 987 18.70 -1.94 -14.28
CA GLY A 987 17.28 -2.05 -13.92
C GLY A 987 16.81 -0.93 -12.97
N ILE A 988 15.50 -0.67 -12.96
CA ILE A 988 14.89 0.40 -12.14
C ILE A 988 15.17 0.27 -10.64
N GLY A 989 15.46 -0.93 -10.12
CA GLY A 989 15.79 -1.09 -8.70
C GLY A 989 17.02 -0.31 -8.24
N TYR A 990 17.91 0.14 -9.14
CA TYR A 990 18.96 1.09 -8.76
C TYR A 990 18.39 2.47 -8.42
N TRP A 991 17.36 2.91 -9.15
CA TRP A 991 16.69 4.19 -8.94
C TRP A 991 15.81 4.14 -7.69
N ALA A 992 15.04 3.07 -7.51
CA ALA A 992 14.11 2.90 -6.40
C ALA A 992 14.78 2.94 -5.02
N LYS A 993 16.06 2.56 -4.91
CA LYS A 993 16.84 2.63 -3.66
C LYS A 993 17.03 4.05 -3.11
N LYS A 994 17.10 5.05 -4.00
CA LYS A 994 17.28 6.46 -3.62
C LYS A 994 16.05 7.33 -3.94
N GLY A 995 15.15 6.82 -4.79
CA GLY A 995 14.11 7.61 -5.41
C GLY A 995 14.68 8.63 -6.41
N ILE A 996 13.79 9.36 -7.05
CA ILE A 996 14.11 10.52 -7.89
C ILE A 996 13.62 11.74 -7.14
N ALA A 997 14.54 12.50 -6.54
CA ALA A 997 14.22 13.68 -5.75
C ALA A 997 15.07 14.87 -6.21
N GLY A 998 14.46 16.02 -6.47
CA GLY A 998 15.18 17.16 -7.03
C GLY A 998 14.29 18.34 -7.36
N ARG A 999 14.82 19.32 -8.09
CA ARG A 999 14.06 20.49 -8.54
C ARG A 999 13.38 20.19 -9.87
N GLY A 1000 12.06 20.19 -9.89
CA GLY A 1000 11.24 20.15 -11.10
C GLY A 1000 11.03 21.53 -11.69
N VAL A 1001 10.98 21.59 -13.03
CA VAL A 1001 10.71 22.81 -13.80
C VAL A 1001 9.62 22.51 -14.83
N LEU A 1002 8.51 23.25 -14.80
CA LEU A 1002 7.39 23.04 -15.72
C LEU A 1002 7.37 24.08 -16.86
N ILE A 1003 7.35 23.57 -18.09
CA ILE A 1003 7.00 24.31 -19.30
C ILE A 1003 5.55 23.96 -19.69
N ASP A 1004 4.64 24.90 -19.45
CA ASP A 1004 3.22 24.73 -19.76
C ASP A 1004 2.87 25.22 -21.17
N TYR A 1005 3.14 24.36 -22.16
CA TYR A 1005 2.88 24.65 -23.56
C TYR A 1005 1.39 24.76 -23.85
N LEU A 1006 0.56 23.85 -23.31
CA LEU A 1006 -0.88 23.85 -23.56
C LEU A 1006 -1.53 25.19 -23.23
N SER A 1007 -1.24 25.77 -22.05
CA SER A 1007 -1.81 27.06 -21.67
C SER A 1007 -1.26 28.24 -22.47
N TRP A 1008 0.00 28.15 -22.92
CA TRP A 1008 0.59 29.16 -23.79
C TRP A 1008 -0.04 29.09 -25.20
N ALA A 1009 -0.25 27.89 -25.72
CA ALA A 1009 -0.94 27.65 -26.99
C ALA A 1009 -2.38 28.18 -26.97
N ASP A 1010 -3.14 27.91 -25.89
CA ASP A 1010 -4.49 28.45 -25.68
C ASP A 1010 -4.51 29.99 -25.72
N LYS A 1011 -3.54 30.66 -25.05
CA LYS A 1011 -3.41 32.14 -25.09
C LYS A 1011 -3.10 32.68 -26.49
N LYS A 1012 -2.46 31.89 -27.34
CA LYS A 1012 -2.13 32.24 -28.73
C LYS A 1012 -3.22 31.81 -29.73
N GLY A 1013 -4.26 31.12 -29.27
CA GLY A 1013 -5.32 30.58 -30.14
C GLY A 1013 -4.86 29.39 -30.99
N ILE A 1014 -3.83 28.66 -30.55
CA ILE A 1014 -3.34 27.45 -31.22
C ILE A 1014 -4.11 26.25 -30.65
N SER A 1015 -4.83 25.53 -31.51
CA SER A 1015 -5.52 24.29 -31.11
C SER A 1015 -4.52 23.15 -31.01
N VAL A 1016 -4.47 22.48 -29.86
CA VAL A 1016 -3.57 21.35 -29.59
C VAL A 1016 -4.37 20.06 -29.44
N ASP A 1017 -3.93 19.01 -30.12
CA ASP A 1017 -4.44 17.65 -29.97
C ASP A 1017 -3.24 16.74 -29.66
N ALA A 1018 -3.21 16.20 -28.43
CA ALA A 1018 -2.10 15.39 -27.95
C ALA A 1018 -1.98 14.02 -28.65
N LEU A 1019 -3.03 13.54 -29.32
CA LEU A 1019 -3.05 12.30 -30.09
C LEU A 1019 -2.97 12.55 -31.61
N SER A 1020 -2.36 13.68 -31.97
CA SER A 1020 -2.00 14.06 -33.33
C SER A 1020 -0.48 14.23 -33.45
N GLN A 1021 0.05 14.43 -34.65
CA GLN A 1021 1.49 14.68 -34.83
C GLN A 1021 1.84 16.17 -34.60
N HIS A 1022 1.29 16.76 -33.55
CA HIS A 1022 1.51 18.17 -33.21
C HIS A 1022 2.92 18.37 -32.66
N VAL A 1023 3.64 19.35 -33.21
CA VAL A 1023 5.07 19.56 -32.93
C VAL A 1023 5.24 20.76 -32.00
N ILE A 1024 5.93 20.53 -30.88
CA ILE A 1024 6.37 21.60 -29.99
C ILE A 1024 7.81 21.95 -30.34
N SER A 1025 8.03 23.15 -30.87
CA SER A 1025 9.36 23.60 -31.25
C SER A 1025 10.18 24.01 -30.02
N LEU A 1026 11.51 23.91 -30.10
CA LEU A 1026 12.38 24.43 -29.03
C LEU A 1026 12.23 25.94 -28.87
N ASP A 1027 11.92 26.65 -29.95
CA ASP A 1027 11.72 28.11 -29.92
C ASP A 1027 10.51 28.49 -29.04
N ASP A 1028 9.42 27.69 -29.07
CA ASP A 1028 8.26 27.87 -28.20
C ASP A 1028 8.59 27.55 -26.74
N VAL A 1029 9.34 26.47 -26.48
CA VAL A 1029 9.81 26.11 -25.13
C VAL A 1029 10.64 27.25 -24.52
N LEU A 1030 11.59 27.79 -25.27
CA LEU A 1030 12.42 28.92 -24.84
C LEU A 1030 11.62 30.23 -24.72
N ALA A 1031 10.59 30.44 -25.54
CA ALA A 1031 9.68 31.57 -25.40
C ALA A 1031 8.89 31.50 -24.08
N ILE A 1032 8.33 30.32 -23.76
CA ILE A 1032 7.62 30.09 -22.51
C ILE A 1032 8.56 30.29 -21.31
N ALA A 1033 9.77 29.74 -21.36
CA ALA A 1033 10.77 29.92 -20.30
C ALA A 1033 11.09 31.41 -20.06
N ARG A 1034 11.24 32.21 -21.13
CA ARG A 1034 11.44 33.67 -21.01
C ARG A 1034 10.23 34.40 -20.45
N GLU A 1035 9.02 34.09 -20.93
CA GLU A 1035 7.76 34.70 -20.45
C GLU A 1035 7.51 34.38 -18.96
N CYS A 1036 7.83 33.15 -18.54
CA CYS A 1036 7.64 32.65 -17.18
C CYS A 1036 8.84 32.90 -16.26
N LYS A 1037 9.93 33.53 -16.77
CA LYS A 1037 11.19 33.82 -16.06
C LYS A 1037 11.82 32.57 -15.43
N ILE A 1038 11.84 31.48 -16.18
CA ILE A 1038 12.41 30.20 -15.77
C ILE A 1038 13.92 30.19 -16.09
N GLU A 1039 14.72 29.85 -15.09
CA GLU A 1039 16.16 29.59 -15.23
C GLU A 1039 16.43 28.11 -14.96
N PHE A 1040 17.02 27.43 -15.94
CA PHE A 1040 17.40 26.02 -15.82
C PHE A 1040 18.74 25.89 -15.07
N LYS A 1041 18.83 24.88 -14.22
CA LYS A 1041 20.03 24.54 -13.44
C LYS A 1041 20.41 23.09 -13.64
N LYS A 1042 21.70 22.80 -13.43
CA LYS A 1042 22.24 21.43 -13.45
C LYS A 1042 21.49 20.55 -12.46
N GLY A 1043 21.04 19.39 -12.92
CA GLY A 1043 20.28 18.43 -12.12
C GLY A 1043 18.77 18.71 -12.06
N ASP A 1044 18.25 19.71 -12.76
CA ASP A 1044 16.80 19.92 -12.86
C ASP A 1044 16.11 18.73 -13.55
N ILE A 1045 14.84 18.51 -13.18
CA ILE A 1045 13.94 17.58 -13.85
C ILE A 1045 12.99 18.41 -14.71
N PHE A 1046 13.08 18.22 -16.03
CA PHE A 1046 12.33 19.02 -17.00
C PHE A 1046 10.95 18.42 -17.25
N PHE A 1047 9.89 19.20 -17.01
CA PHE A 1047 8.50 18.82 -17.30
C PHE A 1047 7.94 19.64 -18.46
N LEU A 1048 7.32 18.97 -19.44
CA LEU A 1048 6.61 19.60 -20.54
C LEU A 1048 5.13 19.20 -20.52
N ARG A 1049 4.22 20.17 -20.41
CA ARG A 1049 2.78 19.93 -20.50
C ARG A 1049 2.26 20.23 -21.90
N VAL A 1050 1.85 19.18 -22.60
CA VAL A 1050 1.32 19.12 -23.96
C VAL A 1050 -0.20 19.12 -23.99
N GLY A 1051 -0.85 18.37 -23.08
CA GLY A 1051 -2.32 18.31 -22.93
C GLY A 1051 -2.98 16.95 -23.11
N LEU A 1052 -2.27 15.83 -22.86
CA LEU A 1052 -2.83 14.49 -23.10
C LEU A 1052 -4.07 14.19 -22.27
N THR A 1053 -4.03 14.47 -20.97
CA THR A 1053 -5.14 14.18 -20.05
C THR A 1053 -6.42 14.87 -20.52
N ARG A 1054 -6.31 16.17 -20.87
CA ARG A 1054 -7.41 16.96 -21.46
C ARG A 1054 -7.91 16.38 -22.79
N THR A 1055 -7.03 15.97 -23.70
CA THR A 1055 -7.42 15.34 -24.98
C THR A 1055 -8.14 14.02 -24.74
N TRP A 1056 -7.58 13.16 -23.88
CA TRP A 1056 -8.11 11.83 -23.60
C TRP A 1056 -9.47 11.88 -22.90
N ASP A 1057 -9.64 12.74 -21.91
CA ASP A 1057 -10.88 12.84 -21.16
C ASP A 1057 -12.02 13.48 -21.98
N ALA A 1058 -11.70 14.27 -23.00
CA ALA A 1058 -12.68 14.80 -23.95
C ALA A 1058 -13.16 13.76 -24.99
N MET A 1059 -12.46 12.64 -25.16
CA MET A 1059 -12.83 11.59 -26.12
C MET A 1059 -13.91 10.64 -25.58
N ASP A 1060 -14.81 10.22 -26.46
CA ASP A 1060 -15.77 9.16 -26.17
C ASP A 1060 -15.14 7.75 -26.23
N ALA A 1061 -15.90 6.73 -25.80
CA ALA A 1061 -15.42 5.35 -25.75
C ALA A 1061 -15.08 4.77 -27.14
N GLN A 1062 -15.74 5.23 -28.20
CA GLN A 1062 -15.51 4.76 -29.56
C GLN A 1062 -14.20 5.34 -30.10
N GLN A 1063 -13.97 6.64 -29.90
CA GLN A 1063 -12.72 7.32 -30.27
C GLN A 1063 -11.51 6.73 -29.55
N LYS A 1064 -11.64 6.42 -28.26
CA LYS A 1064 -10.57 5.77 -27.47
C LYS A 1064 -10.22 4.38 -28.02
N LYS A 1065 -11.25 3.60 -28.38
CA LYS A 1065 -11.08 2.28 -29.00
C LYS A 1065 -10.47 2.37 -30.40
N GLU A 1066 -10.85 3.37 -31.19
CA GLU A 1066 -10.26 3.60 -32.51
C GLU A 1066 -8.77 3.95 -32.40
N TYR A 1067 -8.40 4.82 -31.44
CA TYR A 1067 -7.00 5.13 -31.14
C TYR A 1067 -6.21 3.88 -30.76
N SER A 1068 -6.72 3.05 -29.84
CA SER A 1068 -5.99 1.86 -29.37
C SER A 1068 -5.78 0.81 -30.46
N GLN A 1069 -6.57 0.85 -31.54
CA GLN A 1069 -6.48 -0.06 -32.69
C GLN A 1069 -5.57 0.46 -33.81
N GLN A 1070 -5.03 1.69 -33.70
CA GLN A 1070 -4.13 2.23 -34.71
C GLN A 1070 -2.81 1.44 -34.72
N ALA A 1071 -2.41 0.97 -35.90
CA ALA A 1071 -1.13 0.27 -36.07
C ALA A 1071 0.08 1.18 -35.84
N MET A 1072 -0.07 2.48 -36.10
CA MET A 1072 0.95 3.50 -35.89
C MET A 1072 0.26 4.77 -35.38
N PRO A 1073 0.06 4.89 -34.05
CA PRO A 1073 -0.59 6.05 -33.47
C PRO A 1073 0.24 7.32 -33.70
N LYS A 1074 -0.39 8.49 -33.59
CA LYS A 1074 0.30 9.78 -33.66
C LYS A 1074 0.28 10.42 -32.28
N HIS A 1075 1.41 10.92 -31.82
CA HIS A 1075 1.52 11.60 -30.52
C HIS A 1075 2.18 12.95 -30.69
N ALA A 1076 1.64 13.93 -29.98
CA ALA A 1076 2.23 15.25 -29.89
C ALA A 1076 3.41 15.21 -28.93
N GLY A 1077 4.42 16.04 -29.19
CA GLY A 1077 5.60 16.11 -28.32
C GLY A 1077 6.61 17.13 -28.82
N ILE A 1078 7.78 17.15 -28.17
CA ILE A 1078 8.87 18.03 -28.57
C ILE A 1078 9.49 17.60 -29.91
N GLU A 1079 9.97 18.55 -30.69
CA GLU A 1079 10.64 18.27 -31.96
C GLU A 1079 11.92 17.44 -31.79
N GLN A 1080 12.16 16.49 -32.70
CA GLN A 1080 13.44 15.76 -32.78
C GLN A 1080 14.45 16.55 -33.60
N SER A 1081 15.48 17.08 -32.95
CA SER A 1081 16.52 17.85 -33.62
C SER A 1081 17.81 17.94 -32.79
N GLU A 1082 18.94 18.21 -33.46
CA GLU A 1082 20.23 18.43 -32.77
C GLU A 1082 20.15 19.60 -31.77
N ARG A 1083 19.35 20.64 -32.04
CA ARG A 1083 19.19 21.78 -31.13
C ARG A 1083 18.50 21.37 -29.82
N VAL A 1084 17.56 20.42 -29.85
CA VAL A 1084 16.88 19.91 -28.65
C VAL A 1084 17.85 19.05 -27.85
N LEU A 1085 18.60 18.15 -28.51
CA LEU A 1085 19.65 17.36 -27.86
C LEU A 1085 20.70 18.25 -27.17
N ARG A 1086 21.17 19.28 -27.88
CA ARG A 1086 22.08 20.30 -27.34
C ARG A 1086 21.47 21.02 -26.13
N PHE A 1087 20.22 21.45 -26.23
CA PHE A 1087 19.52 22.09 -25.12
C PHE A 1087 19.43 21.17 -23.89
N MET A 1088 19.07 19.90 -24.08
CA MET A 1088 18.96 18.95 -22.97
C MET A 1088 20.32 18.71 -22.31
N TRP A 1089 21.37 18.53 -23.11
CA TRP A 1089 22.73 18.28 -22.61
C TRP A 1089 23.34 19.51 -21.93
N ASP A 1090 23.30 20.68 -22.56
CA ASP A 1090 23.94 21.91 -22.07
C ASP A 1090 23.35 22.41 -20.74
N ASN A 1091 22.11 22.02 -20.43
CA ASN A 1091 21.48 22.31 -19.13
C ASN A 1091 21.67 21.18 -18.10
N HIS A 1092 22.19 20.03 -18.51
CA HIS A 1092 22.42 18.85 -17.66
C HIS A 1092 21.18 18.44 -16.85
N PHE A 1093 20.05 18.22 -17.53
CA PHE A 1093 18.85 17.68 -16.87
C PHE A 1093 19.10 16.27 -16.33
N ALA A 1094 18.64 16.00 -15.11
CA ALA A 1094 18.77 14.68 -14.50
C ALA A 1094 17.76 13.68 -15.08
N ALA A 1095 16.57 14.16 -15.45
CA ALA A 1095 15.48 13.42 -16.09
C ALA A 1095 14.56 14.39 -16.85
N VAL A 1096 13.77 13.86 -17.77
CA VAL A 1096 12.74 14.61 -18.51
C VAL A 1096 11.39 13.91 -18.36
N ALA A 1097 10.30 14.67 -18.30
CA ALA A 1097 8.96 14.14 -18.17
C ALA A 1097 7.94 14.97 -18.97
N SER A 1098 6.87 14.32 -19.41
CA SER A 1098 5.77 14.95 -20.14
C SER A 1098 4.44 14.29 -19.78
N ASP A 1099 3.35 15.02 -19.97
CA ASP A 1099 2.01 14.43 -19.96
C ASP A 1099 1.69 13.70 -21.27
N ALA A 1100 2.51 13.77 -22.31
CA ALA A 1100 2.29 13.10 -23.59
C ALA A 1100 2.57 11.57 -23.55
N VAL A 1101 2.00 10.83 -24.52
CA VAL A 1101 2.19 9.37 -24.68
C VAL A 1101 3.62 9.03 -25.08
N SER A 1102 4.27 9.91 -25.84
CA SER A 1102 5.71 9.92 -26.04
C SER A 1102 6.23 11.32 -25.70
N PHE A 1103 7.44 11.42 -25.14
CA PHE A 1103 8.04 12.72 -24.82
C PHE A 1103 8.25 13.58 -26.07
N GLU A 1104 8.72 12.97 -27.16
CA GLU A 1104 8.86 13.58 -28.48
C GLU A 1104 7.69 13.26 -29.43
N VAL A 1105 7.60 14.04 -30.50
CA VAL A 1105 6.57 13.82 -31.52
C VAL A 1105 6.71 12.45 -32.18
N TYR A 1106 5.60 11.71 -32.30
CA TYR A 1106 5.57 10.37 -32.89
C TYR A 1106 4.51 10.29 -34.01
N PRO A 1107 4.80 9.62 -35.16
CA PRO A 1107 6.09 9.08 -35.58
C PRO A 1107 7.17 10.15 -35.73
N ALA A 1108 8.44 9.73 -35.62
CA ALA A 1108 9.57 10.65 -35.67
C ALA A 1108 9.64 11.41 -37.01
N LEU A 1109 9.81 12.72 -36.93
CA LEU A 1109 10.00 13.58 -38.10
C LEU A 1109 11.38 13.37 -38.74
N ASN A 1110 12.38 13.18 -37.90
CA ASN A 1110 13.72 12.81 -38.31
C ASN A 1110 14.24 11.66 -37.43
N PRO A 1111 14.26 10.41 -37.95
CA PRO A 1111 14.71 9.24 -37.20
C PRO A 1111 16.16 9.32 -36.69
N GLU A 1112 16.99 10.19 -37.26
CA GLU A 1112 18.38 10.37 -36.79
C GLU A 1112 18.45 10.99 -35.38
N TYR A 1113 17.46 11.80 -34.99
CA TYR A 1113 17.43 12.53 -33.73
C TYR A 1113 16.35 12.01 -32.77
N ASP A 1114 16.01 10.73 -32.87
CA ASP A 1114 15.08 10.05 -31.95
C ASP A 1114 15.55 10.24 -30.49
N LEU A 1115 14.70 10.82 -29.64
CA LEU A 1115 15.08 11.20 -28.29
C LEU A 1115 15.15 9.99 -27.35
N HIS A 1116 14.32 8.94 -27.50
CA HIS A 1116 14.44 7.72 -26.70
C HIS A 1116 15.82 7.09 -26.86
N HIS A 1117 16.37 7.14 -28.08
CA HIS A 1117 17.67 6.55 -28.38
C HIS A 1117 18.82 7.33 -27.72
N HIS A 1118 18.79 8.65 -27.82
CA HIS A 1118 19.85 9.51 -27.30
C HIS A 1118 19.75 9.67 -25.78
N LEU A 1119 18.56 9.92 -25.25
CA LEU A 1119 18.36 10.18 -23.83
C LEU A 1119 18.50 8.89 -23.02
N LEU A 1120 17.71 7.84 -23.30
CA LEU A 1120 17.74 6.61 -22.50
C LEU A 1120 19.01 5.78 -22.76
N ALA A 1121 19.22 5.31 -23.99
CA ALA A 1121 20.29 4.38 -24.30
C ALA A 1121 21.66 5.07 -24.50
N GLY A 1122 21.65 6.29 -25.03
CA GLY A 1122 22.85 7.09 -25.26
C GLY A 1122 23.44 7.67 -23.97
N TRP A 1123 22.67 8.50 -23.27
CA TRP A 1123 23.16 9.32 -22.15
C TRP A 1123 22.75 8.83 -20.78
N GLY A 1124 21.71 8.01 -20.68
CA GLY A 1124 21.17 7.53 -19.42
C GLY A 1124 20.33 8.59 -18.70
N ILE A 1125 19.53 9.35 -19.45
CA ILE A 1125 18.55 10.30 -18.93
C ILE A 1125 17.19 9.59 -18.93
N PRO A 1126 16.55 9.39 -17.76
CA PRO A 1126 15.21 8.82 -17.68
C PRO A 1126 14.18 9.70 -18.38
N ILE A 1127 13.21 9.04 -19.03
CA ILE A 1127 12.07 9.68 -19.68
C ILE A 1127 10.79 9.31 -18.94
N GLY A 1128 10.02 10.32 -18.56
CA GLY A 1128 8.72 10.19 -17.94
C GLY A 1128 7.62 10.52 -18.95
N GLU A 1129 6.62 9.66 -19.06
CA GLU A 1129 5.52 9.83 -20.01
C GLU A 1129 4.18 9.70 -19.31
N MET A 1130 3.15 10.32 -19.90
CA MET A 1130 1.77 10.29 -19.43
C MET A 1130 1.58 10.76 -17.98
N PHE A 1131 2.43 11.68 -17.48
CA PHE A 1131 2.26 12.29 -16.16
C PHE A 1131 1.01 13.18 -16.14
N ASP A 1132 0.28 13.21 -15.03
CA ASP A 1132 -0.81 14.17 -14.87
C ASP A 1132 -0.25 15.52 -14.40
N LEU A 1133 -0.27 16.52 -15.30
CA LEU A 1133 0.28 17.84 -15.07
C LEU A 1133 -0.80 18.93 -14.96
N GLU A 1134 -2.08 18.58 -14.92
CA GLU A 1134 -3.19 19.54 -14.88
C GLU A 1134 -3.17 20.39 -13.60
N ASP A 1135 -3.29 19.73 -12.44
CA ASP A 1135 -3.25 20.38 -11.12
C ASP A 1135 -1.91 21.09 -10.87
N LEU A 1136 -0.82 20.56 -11.45
CA LEU A 1136 0.51 21.17 -11.34
C LEU A 1136 0.57 22.49 -12.08
N ALA A 1137 0.03 22.55 -13.31
CA ALA A 1137 -0.02 23.76 -14.10
C ALA A 1137 -0.92 24.82 -13.45
N GLU A 1138 -2.07 24.41 -12.91
CA GLU A 1138 -2.96 25.33 -12.16
C GLU A 1138 -2.28 25.89 -10.90
N THR A 1139 -1.59 25.04 -10.15
CA THR A 1139 -0.84 25.45 -8.96
C THR A 1139 0.31 26.40 -9.32
N CYS A 1140 1.07 26.09 -10.37
CA CYS A 1140 2.12 26.97 -10.88
C CYS A 1140 1.57 28.36 -11.25
N LYS A 1141 0.43 28.41 -11.96
CA LYS A 1141 -0.22 29.67 -12.34
C LYS A 1141 -0.69 30.46 -11.12
N ARG A 1142 -1.33 29.80 -10.15
CA ARG A 1142 -1.84 30.44 -8.93
C ARG A 1142 -0.72 31.03 -8.09
N LEU A 1143 0.40 30.32 -7.97
CA LEU A 1143 1.57 30.77 -7.20
C LEU A 1143 2.48 31.71 -7.99
N GLY A 1144 2.31 31.82 -9.31
CA GLY A 1144 3.22 32.56 -10.19
C GLY A 1144 4.64 31.97 -10.20
N ARG A 1145 4.77 30.66 -9.93
CA ARG A 1145 6.04 29.95 -9.77
C ARG A 1145 6.02 28.65 -10.57
N TRP A 1146 7.02 28.44 -11.42
CA TRP A 1146 7.08 27.31 -12.37
C TRP A 1146 8.14 26.26 -11.99
N THR A 1147 8.63 26.33 -10.76
CA THR A 1147 9.63 25.41 -10.20
C THR A 1147 9.14 24.88 -8.85
N PHE A 1148 9.44 23.61 -8.57
CA PHE A 1148 8.94 22.89 -7.41
C PHE A 1148 9.91 21.79 -7.00
N PHE A 1149 9.78 21.28 -5.79
CA PHE A 1149 10.48 20.06 -5.40
C PHE A 1149 9.71 18.87 -5.95
N VAL A 1150 10.41 17.92 -6.55
CA VAL A 1150 9.84 16.68 -7.06
C VAL A 1150 10.34 15.54 -6.20
N SER A 1151 9.45 14.64 -5.83
CA SER A 1151 9.76 13.36 -5.24
C SER A 1151 9.02 12.26 -5.99
N SER A 1152 9.76 11.31 -6.53
CA SER A 1152 9.22 10.14 -7.24
C SER A 1152 9.87 8.88 -6.69
N SER A 1153 9.04 7.87 -6.40
CA SER A 1153 9.46 6.60 -5.81
C SER A 1153 9.01 5.42 -6.69
N PRO A 1154 9.77 5.10 -7.76
CA PRO A 1154 9.49 3.94 -8.60
C PRO A 1154 9.42 2.64 -7.78
N LEU A 1155 8.70 1.64 -8.30
CA LEU A 1155 8.62 0.32 -7.69
C LEU A 1155 10.02 -0.28 -7.54
N ASN A 1156 10.30 -0.85 -6.36
CA ASN A 1156 11.59 -1.48 -6.06
C ASN A 1156 11.72 -2.87 -6.72
N CYS A 1157 11.73 -2.87 -8.06
CA CYS A 1157 11.92 -4.04 -8.89
C CYS A 1157 13.33 -4.03 -9.49
N ALA A 1158 14.23 -4.84 -8.95
CA ALA A 1158 15.65 -4.91 -9.33
C ALA A 1158 15.89 -4.98 -10.85
N ARG A 1159 15.01 -5.68 -11.58
CA ARG A 1159 15.12 -5.95 -13.02
C ARG A 1159 14.11 -5.17 -13.87
N GLY A 1160 13.38 -4.24 -13.26
CA GLY A 1160 12.29 -3.51 -13.90
C GLY A 1160 12.76 -2.76 -15.14
N VAL A 1161 11.98 -2.87 -16.22
CA VAL A 1161 12.20 -2.17 -17.50
C VAL A 1161 11.59 -0.77 -17.48
N SER A 1162 10.48 -0.62 -16.79
CA SER A 1162 9.69 0.61 -16.62
C SER A 1162 8.95 0.49 -15.29
N SER A 1163 8.49 1.60 -14.72
CA SER A 1163 7.77 1.62 -13.45
C SER A 1163 6.78 2.77 -13.42
N PRO A 1164 5.61 2.62 -12.77
CA PRO A 1164 4.85 3.79 -12.34
C PRO A 1164 5.75 4.72 -11.51
N PRO A 1165 5.57 6.04 -11.62
CA PRO A 1165 6.52 6.97 -11.06
C PRO A 1165 6.29 7.22 -9.57
N ASN A 1166 5.06 7.07 -9.07
CA ASN A 1166 4.66 7.44 -7.71
C ASN A 1166 5.22 8.83 -7.34
N CYS A 1167 4.88 9.81 -8.17
CA CYS A 1167 5.49 11.13 -8.21
C CYS A 1167 4.60 12.20 -7.59
N MET A 1168 5.22 13.09 -6.82
CA MET A 1168 4.60 14.27 -6.23
C MET A 1168 5.46 15.51 -6.50
N ALA A 1169 4.79 16.60 -6.83
CA ALA A 1169 5.35 17.95 -6.74
C ALA A 1169 5.01 18.59 -5.40
N ILE A 1170 5.97 19.31 -4.80
CA ILE A 1170 5.85 19.96 -3.51
C ILE A 1170 6.34 21.42 -3.64
N PHE A 1171 5.52 22.37 -3.21
CA PHE A 1171 5.77 23.82 -3.37
C PHE A 1171 6.21 24.55 -2.11
#